data_AF-A0AAW6C3M2-F1
#
_entry.id   AF-A0AAW6C3M2-F1
#
_cell.length_a   1.000
_cell.length_b   1.000
_cell.length_c   1.000
_cell.angle_alpha   90.00
_cell.angle_beta   90.00
_cell.angle_gamma   90.00
#
_symmetry.space_group_name_H-M   'P 1'
#
loop_
_entity.id
_entity.type
_entity.pdbx_description
1 polymer ?
#
loop_
_entity_poly.entity_id
_entity_poly.type
_entity_poly.pdbx_seq_one_letter_code
_entity_poly.pdbx_strand_id
1 'polypeptide(L)'
;MKRRTAHALCAAGLSLSLLAGLVPAMAAGPAEVADSLYINGNIYTVDEDFSTATTMAVKGDRILYVGDQAGAEAYVGAGTEITDLGGKTVLPGLIEGHMHVSNLGENHLKLDCYFKSKEDILEMVRQAAKEAEPGEWIQGSGWLDTLWDEPGFPSKEELDAVAPNNPVYLLRADNHMGWFNSMALEMAGITKDTPEPQGGQILKTDNGELLGCLTDNAASMVIKVIPTWSAEAQKNAVLMAQEELFSYGFTSATDAGTKVNYIQHYEDLYESGELKLRIYAMPMLNSTDSAEAGYIREHRPVNGLYDNHLSIMGVKVLGDGALGSRGSALLKDYSDDPGNRGSYRFTDEEIYNVMSLAYNNGYQIAYHAIGDGANHQVLNTYERLLKENPREDPRLRIEHFQVVTPEDIDRALELGILTAMQFTHATSDLSMAEDRLGPERIQTAYAWRTVLDKGGIIIGGSDAPVEMVNPFHGLYAGVTRMTRAGEPEGGWYANQKVTREEALRAFTIWAAYGQFEEDLKGSLEPGKLADFVVIDRDYMTCPEEEIKDIQALMTVSGGEVVYTKDTSEPTILWQGKPVTLLSGALIEQPGTIYASASDLAGNISAVLERGEGTVTVTCGEQSAELPVKTVNGADYVPVRAFFEGIGYAVTWCPDSRTVSTSRMSTADTSEAAAQPPVDEYSFQLGNFDGTVGAFCDVIMTGAKELAFSDPFDPEDEPLLTSYVAKKCEGYGVKYYIDKDLLLTKLFSTVEMDGQWVYILYADDAVLQEYLELKQEEKDMIAAGTYTEKAQIDLATRYGKLMGYSDAHIAASIAGA
;
A
#
# COMPACT_ATOMS: atom_id res chain seq x y z
N MET A 1 24.09 -25.97 -4.10
CA MET A 1 24.49 -27.16 -4.91
C MET A 1 26.01 -27.31 -4.94
N LYS A 2 26.61 -28.28 -4.23
CA LYS A 2 27.88 -28.96 -4.60
C LYS A 2 28.19 -30.11 -3.61
N ARG A 3 28.19 -31.33 -4.16
CA ARG A 3 28.54 -32.60 -3.53
C ARG A 3 30.07 -32.79 -3.46
N ARG A 4 30.49 -33.57 -2.45
CA ARG A 4 31.51 -34.66 -2.43
C ARG A 4 32.39 -34.51 -1.17
N THR A 5 32.72 -35.51 -0.36
CA THR A 5 32.50 -36.97 -0.28
C THR A 5 33.21 -37.43 0.99
N ALA A 6 32.60 -38.29 1.81
CA ALA A 6 33.29 -39.42 2.45
C ALA A 6 32.24 -40.44 2.92
N HIS A 7 32.31 -41.63 2.35
CA HIS A 7 31.51 -42.81 2.70
C HIS A 7 32.36 -43.80 3.52
N ALA A 8 31.64 -44.75 4.14
CA ALA A 8 32.05 -46.05 4.69
C ALA A 8 32.37 -46.04 6.20
N LEU A 9 31.83 -46.95 7.03
CA LEU A 9 30.91 -48.08 6.87
C LEU A 9 30.67 -48.61 8.30
N CYS A 10 29.44 -49.02 8.65
CA CYS A 10 29.12 -50.32 9.26
C CYS A 10 27.67 -50.37 9.74
N ALA A 11 26.90 -51.21 9.04
CA ALA A 11 25.58 -51.67 9.44
C ALA A 11 25.69 -52.77 10.50
N ALA A 12 24.77 -52.79 11.47
CA ALA A 12 24.10 -53.99 11.97
C ALA A 12 23.12 -53.62 13.10
N GLY A 13 21.87 -54.13 13.02
CA GLY A 13 21.03 -54.33 14.20
C GLY A 13 19.61 -53.77 14.14
N LEU A 14 18.78 -54.29 13.23
CA LEU A 14 17.34 -54.34 13.49
C LEU A 14 17.06 -55.43 14.54
N SER A 15 15.99 -55.23 15.31
CA SER A 15 15.31 -56.15 16.25
C SER A 15 15.78 -56.16 17.71
N LEU A 16 15.19 -55.28 18.52
CA LEU A 16 14.68 -55.64 19.84
C LEU A 16 13.42 -54.83 20.16
N SER A 17 12.28 -55.40 19.79
CA SER A 17 10.95 -54.97 20.22
C SER A 17 10.66 -55.57 21.60
N LEU A 18 9.88 -54.85 22.41
CA LEU A 18 9.27 -55.24 23.71
C LEU A 18 10.19 -55.25 24.94
N LEU A 19 10.18 -54.14 25.68
CA LEU A 19 10.00 -54.00 27.15
C LEU A 19 10.71 -52.73 27.65
N ALA A 20 10.04 -51.58 27.53
CA ALA A 20 10.27 -50.42 28.37
C ALA A 20 8.92 -49.73 28.60
N GLY A 21 8.10 -50.39 29.42
CA GLY A 21 6.91 -49.76 29.99
C GLY A 21 7.31 -48.74 31.06
N LEU A 22 6.50 -47.68 31.16
CA LEU A 22 6.44 -46.70 32.25
C LEU A 22 7.63 -45.74 32.35
N VAL A 23 7.74 -44.85 31.35
CA VAL A 23 8.20 -43.49 31.64
C VAL A 23 7.00 -42.77 32.28
N PRO A 24 7.14 -42.14 33.47
CA PRO A 24 6.07 -41.31 34.00
C PRO A 24 5.78 -40.24 32.95
N ALA A 25 4.50 -40.02 32.63
CA ALA A 25 4.08 -38.82 31.93
C ALA A 25 4.71 -37.64 32.68
N MET A 26 5.77 -37.06 32.10
CA MET A 26 6.22 -35.76 32.56
C MET A 26 5.01 -34.87 32.40
N ALA A 27 4.57 -34.28 33.51
CA ALA A 27 3.54 -33.28 33.50
C ALA A 27 3.90 -32.30 32.39
N ALA A 28 3.05 -32.24 31.35
CA ALA A 28 3.07 -31.13 30.44
C ALA A 28 3.09 -29.89 31.34
N GLY A 29 4.07 -29.00 31.13
CA GLY A 29 4.05 -27.69 31.77
C GLY A 29 2.67 -27.05 31.54
N PRO A 30 2.24 -26.08 32.37
CA PRO A 30 1.00 -25.37 32.09
C PRO A 30 1.02 -24.95 30.62
N ALA A 31 -0.02 -25.33 29.87
CA ALA A 31 -0.14 -24.99 28.45
C ALA A 31 0.08 -23.48 28.30
N GLU A 32 0.93 -23.11 27.36
CA GLU A 32 1.23 -21.71 27.13
C GLU A 32 -0.01 -21.03 26.53
N VAL A 33 -0.69 -20.21 27.34
CA VAL A 33 -1.91 -19.50 26.96
C VAL A 33 -1.53 -18.19 26.26
N ALA A 34 -2.26 -17.86 25.18
CA ALA A 34 -2.14 -16.62 24.44
C ALA A 34 -2.81 -15.44 25.16
N ASP A 35 -2.24 -14.25 25.01
CA ASP A 35 -2.85 -12.99 25.46
C ASP A 35 -3.93 -12.57 24.47
N SER A 36 -3.68 -12.74 23.17
CA SER A 36 -4.62 -12.41 22.09
C SER A 36 -4.72 -13.53 21.05
N LEU A 37 -5.92 -13.69 20.50
CA LEU A 37 -6.22 -14.61 19.41
C LEU A 37 -6.96 -13.86 18.30
N TYR A 38 -6.38 -13.84 17.11
CA TYR A 38 -6.99 -13.29 15.90
C TYR A 38 -7.55 -14.43 15.07
N ILE A 39 -8.87 -14.45 14.85
CA ILE A 39 -9.59 -15.53 14.15
C ILE A 39 -10.24 -15.02 12.87
N ASN A 40 -10.64 -15.95 12.00
CA ASN A 40 -11.39 -15.65 10.78
C ASN A 40 -10.67 -14.63 9.88
N GLY A 41 -9.34 -14.75 9.76
CA GLY A 41 -8.54 -13.96 8.83
C GLY A 41 -8.26 -14.69 7.52
N ASN A 42 -7.86 -13.95 6.49
CA ASN A 42 -7.13 -14.46 5.33
C ASN A 42 -5.65 -14.11 5.51
N ILE A 43 -4.90 -14.97 6.22
CA ILE A 43 -3.54 -14.66 6.69
C ILE A 43 -2.52 -15.20 5.69
N TYR A 44 -1.73 -14.33 5.07
CA TYR A 44 -0.54 -14.72 4.31
C TYR A 44 0.67 -14.68 5.25
N THR A 45 1.32 -15.83 5.45
CA THR A 45 2.43 -15.93 6.42
C THR A 45 3.75 -15.38 5.87
N VAL A 46 3.95 -15.45 4.55
CA VAL A 46 5.21 -15.09 3.86
C VAL A 46 6.41 -15.89 4.40
N ASP A 47 6.16 -17.10 4.91
CA ASP A 47 7.20 -18.10 5.19
C ASP A 47 7.87 -18.58 3.88
N GLU A 48 8.75 -19.57 3.97
CA GLU A 48 9.44 -20.13 2.80
C GLU A 48 8.46 -20.67 1.75
N ASP A 49 7.36 -21.30 2.20
CA ASP A 49 6.35 -21.94 1.35
C ASP A 49 5.21 -20.99 0.92
N PHE A 50 5.23 -19.73 1.39
CA PHE A 50 4.16 -18.74 1.23
C PHE A 50 2.79 -19.26 1.71
N SER A 51 2.79 -19.93 2.86
CA SER A 51 1.62 -20.58 3.46
C SER A 51 0.52 -19.57 3.82
N THR A 52 -0.73 -20.05 3.84
CA THR A 52 -1.88 -19.30 4.35
C THR A 52 -2.46 -19.91 5.61
N ALA A 53 -3.14 -19.08 6.40
CA ALA A 53 -3.77 -19.45 7.65
C ALA A 53 -5.06 -18.65 7.88
N THR A 54 -5.85 -19.04 8.89
CA THR A 54 -7.08 -18.33 9.27
C THR A 54 -7.08 -17.84 10.71
N THR A 55 -6.11 -18.27 11.51
CA THR A 55 -6.02 -17.96 12.93
C THR A 55 -4.57 -17.76 13.38
N MET A 56 -4.36 -16.80 14.27
CA MET A 56 -3.06 -16.51 14.87
C MET A 56 -3.20 -16.23 16.38
N ALA A 57 -2.38 -16.88 17.19
CA ALA A 57 -2.32 -16.70 18.64
C ALA A 57 -1.03 -15.96 19.03
N VAL A 58 -1.15 -14.95 19.87
CA VAL A 58 -0.07 -14.03 20.27
C VAL A 58 0.07 -14.00 21.78
N LYS A 59 1.30 -13.96 22.28
CA LYS A 59 1.61 -13.76 23.70
C LYS A 59 2.78 -12.80 23.86
N GLY A 60 2.57 -11.76 24.66
CA GLY A 60 3.44 -10.60 24.66
C GLY A 60 3.64 -10.10 23.24
N ASP A 61 4.89 -10.07 22.81
CA ASP A 61 5.29 -9.60 21.49
C ASP A 61 5.54 -10.73 20.48
N ARG A 62 5.26 -12.01 20.83
CA ARG A 62 5.56 -13.17 19.98
C ARG A 62 4.31 -13.91 19.50
N ILE A 63 4.42 -14.46 18.30
CA ILE A 63 3.46 -15.41 17.74
C ILE A 63 3.69 -16.77 18.40
N LEU A 64 2.65 -17.33 19.02
CA LEU A 64 2.67 -18.69 19.58
C LEU A 64 2.24 -19.74 18.57
N TYR A 65 1.28 -19.38 17.71
CA TYR A 65 0.67 -20.28 16.75
C TYR A 65 0.08 -19.50 15.57
N VAL A 66 0.17 -20.09 14.39
CA VAL A 66 -0.49 -19.62 13.16
C VAL A 66 -0.96 -20.85 12.39
N GLY A 67 -2.23 -20.86 11.97
CA GLY A 67 -2.85 -22.01 11.32
C GLY A 67 -4.37 -21.90 11.31
N ASP A 68 -5.06 -23.01 11.58
CA ASP A 68 -6.52 -23.02 11.69
C ASP A 68 -7.02 -22.78 13.13
N GLN A 69 -8.32 -22.52 13.26
CA GLN A 69 -8.95 -22.26 14.55
C GLN A 69 -8.88 -23.46 15.51
N ALA A 70 -8.98 -24.70 14.98
CA ALA A 70 -8.96 -25.91 15.78
C ALA A 70 -7.61 -26.10 16.50
N GLY A 71 -6.49 -25.85 15.82
CA GLY A 71 -5.16 -25.88 16.43
C GLY A 71 -4.93 -24.75 17.43
N ALA A 72 -5.63 -23.63 17.29
CA ALA A 72 -5.52 -22.50 18.21
C ALA A 72 -6.23 -22.70 19.56
N GLU A 73 -7.20 -23.62 19.66
CA GLU A 73 -7.96 -23.90 20.90
C GLU A 73 -7.05 -24.24 22.08
N ALA A 74 -5.91 -24.88 21.82
CA ALA A 74 -4.92 -25.25 22.84
C ALA A 74 -4.27 -24.05 23.55
N TYR A 75 -4.37 -22.85 22.95
CA TYR A 75 -3.76 -21.62 23.44
C TYR A 75 -4.78 -20.68 24.11
N VAL A 76 -6.07 -21.03 24.15
CA VAL A 76 -7.12 -20.19 24.72
C VAL A 76 -7.24 -20.42 26.23
N GLY A 77 -7.20 -19.33 27.00
CA GLY A 77 -7.47 -19.33 28.43
C GLY A 77 -8.43 -18.24 28.86
N ALA A 78 -8.68 -18.13 30.16
CA ALA A 78 -9.72 -17.26 30.71
C ALA A 78 -9.48 -15.75 30.48
N GLY A 79 -8.27 -15.34 30.11
CA GLY A 79 -7.90 -13.95 29.83
C GLY A 79 -7.51 -13.68 28.37
N THR A 80 -7.63 -14.67 27.47
CA THR A 80 -7.30 -14.49 26.07
C THR A 80 -8.33 -13.59 25.40
N GLU A 81 -7.89 -12.48 24.83
CA GLU A 81 -8.72 -11.59 24.03
C GLU A 81 -8.90 -12.19 22.63
N ILE A 82 -10.15 -12.28 22.15
CA ILE A 82 -10.44 -12.86 20.83
C ILE A 82 -10.93 -11.75 19.90
N THR A 83 -10.22 -11.54 18.80
CA THR A 83 -10.54 -10.58 17.75
C THR A 83 -10.97 -11.33 16.49
N ASP A 84 -12.22 -11.14 16.07
CA ASP A 84 -12.71 -11.61 14.78
C ASP A 84 -12.28 -10.63 13.68
N LEU A 85 -11.50 -11.12 12.72
CA LEU A 85 -11.00 -10.35 11.60
C LEU A 85 -11.98 -10.27 10.43
N GLY A 86 -13.16 -10.89 10.49
CA GLY A 86 -14.23 -10.72 9.50
C GLY A 86 -13.84 -11.11 8.07
N GLY A 87 -12.96 -12.09 7.91
CA GLY A 87 -12.40 -12.54 6.64
C GLY A 87 -11.36 -11.58 6.03
N LYS A 88 -10.95 -10.51 6.74
CA LYS A 88 -9.98 -9.54 6.20
C LYS A 88 -8.61 -10.15 6.01
N THR A 89 -7.88 -9.57 5.07
CA THR A 89 -6.54 -10.02 4.72
C THR A 89 -5.52 -9.52 5.73
N VAL A 90 -4.64 -10.43 6.16
CA VAL A 90 -3.53 -10.14 7.07
C VAL A 90 -2.22 -10.42 6.36
N LEU A 91 -1.32 -9.45 6.40
CA LEU A 91 0.07 -9.57 5.93
C LEU A 91 1.02 -9.43 7.11
N PRO A 92 2.27 -9.94 7.03
CA PRO A 92 3.30 -9.55 7.98
C PRO A 92 3.43 -8.03 8.00
N GLY A 93 3.84 -7.49 9.14
CA GLY A 93 4.03 -6.06 9.31
C GLY A 93 5.02 -5.59 8.25
N LEU A 94 4.63 -4.57 7.48
CA LEU A 94 5.47 -4.12 6.37
C LEU A 94 6.75 -3.51 6.92
N ILE A 95 7.83 -3.67 6.17
CA ILE A 95 9.17 -3.21 6.54
C ILE A 95 9.63 -2.25 5.45
N GLU A 96 9.91 -1.02 5.86
CA GLU A 96 10.55 -0.04 5.01
C GLU A 96 12.06 -0.34 4.96
N GLY A 97 12.53 -0.88 3.83
CA GLY A 97 13.92 -1.34 3.67
C GLY A 97 14.93 -0.26 3.24
N HIS A 98 14.47 0.94 2.87
CA HIS A 98 15.26 2.11 2.53
C HIS A 98 14.45 3.42 2.56
N MET A 99 14.57 4.23 3.62
CA MET A 99 14.01 5.57 3.71
C MET A 99 14.86 6.50 4.60
N HIS A 100 14.37 7.71 4.84
CA HIS A 100 14.94 8.69 5.75
C HIS A 100 13.90 9.06 6.83
N VAL A 101 13.80 8.28 7.89
CA VAL A 101 12.78 8.44 8.96
C VAL A 101 12.87 9.84 9.58
N SER A 102 14.08 10.30 9.91
CA SER A 102 14.27 11.65 10.46
C SER A 102 13.77 12.73 9.50
N ASN A 103 13.99 12.56 8.20
CA ASN A 103 13.64 13.55 7.19
C ASN A 103 12.15 13.53 6.85
N LEU A 104 11.51 12.35 6.83
CA LEU A 104 10.06 12.24 6.72
C LEU A 104 9.40 13.00 7.87
N GLY A 105 9.88 12.79 9.10
CA GLY A 105 9.42 13.52 10.27
C GLY A 105 9.60 15.03 10.16
N GLU A 106 10.80 15.48 9.77
CA GLU A 106 11.06 16.92 9.59
C GLU A 106 10.22 17.53 8.46
N ASN A 107 9.80 16.76 7.45
CA ASN A 107 8.93 17.26 6.39
C ASN A 107 7.53 17.61 6.90
N HIS A 108 7.03 16.96 7.95
CA HIS A 108 5.78 17.38 8.62
C HIS A 108 5.88 18.74 9.30
N LEU A 109 7.09 19.26 9.53
CA LEU A 109 7.32 20.60 10.09
C LEU A 109 7.44 21.68 9.00
N LYS A 110 7.41 21.28 7.72
CA LYS A 110 7.63 22.17 6.56
C LYS A 110 6.34 22.32 5.76
N LEU A 111 6.32 23.31 4.88
CA LEU A 111 5.29 23.43 3.86
C LEU A 111 5.39 22.27 2.86
N ASP A 112 4.30 21.53 2.68
CA ASP A 112 4.18 20.47 1.67
C ASP A 112 3.94 21.08 0.28
N CYS A 113 5.00 21.11 -0.54
CA CYS A 113 4.97 21.60 -1.91
C CYS A 113 4.78 20.48 -2.95
N TYR A 114 4.60 19.22 -2.54
CA TYR A 114 4.49 18.09 -3.47
C TYR A 114 3.22 18.19 -4.32
N PHE A 115 3.38 18.08 -5.65
CA PHE A 115 2.30 18.11 -6.63
C PHE A 115 1.44 19.38 -6.59
N LYS A 116 1.98 20.48 -6.05
CA LYS A 116 1.31 21.79 -6.01
C LYS A 116 1.71 22.64 -7.22
N SER A 117 0.78 23.46 -7.68
CA SER A 117 1.10 24.51 -8.65
C SER A 117 2.07 25.52 -8.03
N LYS A 118 2.80 26.26 -8.86
CA LYS A 118 3.69 27.32 -8.37
C LYS A 118 2.90 28.37 -7.59
N GLU A 119 1.71 28.70 -8.04
CA GLU A 119 0.80 29.67 -7.45
C GLU A 119 0.34 29.24 -6.05
N ASP A 120 -0.02 27.96 -5.87
CA ASP A 120 -0.38 27.41 -4.57
C ASP A 120 0.81 27.44 -3.61
N ILE A 121 2.01 27.08 -4.08
CA ILE A 121 3.24 27.14 -3.26
C ILE A 121 3.51 28.57 -2.80
N LEU A 122 3.41 29.55 -3.71
CA LEU A 122 3.61 30.97 -3.38
C LEU A 122 2.53 31.48 -2.40
N GLU A 123 1.30 31.00 -2.49
CA GLU A 123 0.25 31.33 -1.52
C GLU A 123 0.51 30.69 -0.15
N MET A 124 0.96 29.43 -0.10
CA MET A 124 1.37 28.77 1.14
C MET A 124 2.51 29.53 1.84
N VAL A 125 3.54 29.94 1.08
CA VAL A 125 4.63 30.77 1.60
C VAL A 125 4.10 32.13 2.09
N ARG A 126 3.19 32.76 1.36
CA ARG A 126 2.56 34.03 1.76
C ARG A 126 1.81 33.91 3.09
N GLN A 127 1.08 32.81 3.30
CA GLN A 127 0.34 32.58 4.54
C GLN A 127 1.31 32.30 5.69
N ALA A 128 2.30 31.43 5.49
CA ALA A 128 3.35 31.18 6.48
C ALA A 128 4.09 32.48 6.88
N ALA A 129 4.39 33.35 5.92
CA ALA A 129 5.04 34.64 6.17
C ALA A 129 4.19 35.63 6.97
N LYS A 130 2.85 35.50 6.96
CA LYS A 130 1.97 36.34 7.79
C LYS A 130 1.94 35.91 9.25
N GLU A 131 2.19 34.63 9.50
CA GLU A 131 2.17 34.02 10.83
C GLU A 131 3.55 34.05 11.50
N ALA A 132 4.62 34.08 10.71
CA ALA A 132 6.00 34.13 11.16
C ALA A 132 6.44 35.54 11.61
N GLU A 133 7.31 35.62 12.62
CA GLU A 133 7.99 36.86 12.99
C GLU A 133 9.04 37.24 11.94
N PRO A 134 9.35 38.53 11.73
CA PRO A 134 10.38 38.94 10.77
C PRO A 134 11.75 38.26 11.03
N GLY A 135 12.30 37.65 9.99
CA GLY A 135 13.56 36.91 10.04
C GLY A 135 13.44 35.43 10.41
N GLU A 136 12.25 34.95 10.80
CA GLU A 136 12.01 33.52 10.97
C GLU A 136 12.00 32.79 9.62
N TRP A 137 12.60 31.60 9.57
CA TRP A 137 12.74 30.83 8.35
C TRP A 137 11.42 30.15 7.95
N ILE A 138 11.03 30.34 6.69
CA ILE A 138 9.95 29.60 6.05
C ILE A 138 10.57 28.48 5.23
N GLN A 139 10.21 27.25 5.54
CA GLN A 139 10.78 26.06 4.93
C GLN A 139 9.69 25.22 4.27
N GLY A 140 9.98 24.67 3.09
CA GLY A 140 9.07 23.81 2.33
C GLY A 140 9.83 22.75 1.53
N SER A 141 9.13 21.73 1.06
CA SER A 141 9.74 20.63 0.29
C SER A 141 8.76 20.02 -0.70
N GLY A 142 9.26 19.57 -1.86
CA GLY A 142 8.47 18.81 -2.84
C GLY A 142 8.10 19.53 -4.13
N TRP A 143 8.55 20.77 -4.33
CA TRP A 143 8.22 21.48 -5.57
C TRP A 143 8.88 20.80 -6.78
N LEU A 144 8.19 20.81 -7.92
CA LEU A 144 8.68 20.20 -9.15
C LEU A 144 8.22 21.03 -10.35
N ASP A 145 9.16 21.77 -10.94
CA ASP A 145 8.93 22.70 -12.05
C ASP A 145 8.33 22.04 -13.30
N THR A 146 8.63 20.77 -13.53
CA THR A 146 8.13 20.03 -14.70
C THR A 146 6.64 19.69 -14.61
N LEU A 147 6.00 19.89 -13.46
CA LEU A 147 4.56 19.73 -13.27
C LEU A 147 3.77 21.03 -13.46
N TRP A 148 4.44 22.17 -13.65
CA TRP A 148 3.79 23.47 -13.77
C TRP A 148 3.39 23.77 -15.22
N ASP A 149 2.32 24.55 -15.40
CA ASP A 149 1.81 24.94 -16.73
C ASP A 149 2.87 25.65 -17.59
N GLU A 150 3.75 26.43 -16.95
CA GLU A 150 4.93 27.03 -17.55
C GLU A 150 6.20 26.40 -16.93
N PRO A 151 6.75 25.31 -17.53
CA PRO A 151 7.93 24.65 -17.01
C PRO A 151 9.14 25.60 -17.00
N GLY A 152 9.88 25.58 -15.90
CA GLY A 152 11.09 26.38 -15.75
C GLY A 152 11.43 26.62 -14.28
N PHE A 153 12.72 26.88 -14.02
CA PHE A 153 13.16 27.13 -12.66
C PHE A 153 12.65 28.48 -12.14
N PRO A 154 12.13 28.50 -10.90
CA PRO A 154 11.57 29.71 -10.33
C PRO A 154 12.67 30.69 -9.88
N SER A 155 12.28 31.96 -9.74
CA SER A 155 13.17 33.06 -9.39
C SER A 155 13.10 33.43 -7.90
N LYS A 156 14.20 33.94 -7.35
CA LYS A 156 14.22 34.46 -5.96
C LYS A 156 13.26 35.64 -5.77
N GLU A 157 13.03 36.43 -6.82
CA GLU A 157 12.11 37.58 -6.80
C GLU A 157 10.65 37.16 -6.55
N GLU A 158 10.23 35.99 -7.05
CA GLU A 158 8.90 35.44 -6.79
C GLU A 158 8.70 35.15 -5.28
N LEU A 159 9.73 34.64 -4.59
CA LEU A 159 9.69 34.46 -3.13
C LEU A 159 9.81 35.77 -2.37
N ASP A 160 10.65 36.70 -2.83
CA ASP A 160 10.79 38.03 -2.23
C ASP A 160 9.44 38.78 -2.21
N ALA A 161 8.61 38.59 -3.24
CA ALA A 161 7.30 39.21 -3.35
C ALA A 161 6.28 38.69 -2.32
N VAL A 162 6.36 37.41 -1.93
CA VAL A 162 5.41 36.79 -1.00
C VAL A 162 5.91 36.72 0.45
N ALA A 163 7.22 36.79 0.67
CA ALA A 163 7.86 36.76 1.98
C ALA A 163 8.99 37.81 2.09
N PRO A 164 8.68 39.12 2.04
CA PRO A 164 9.69 40.18 1.96
C PRO A 164 10.54 40.36 3.23
N ASN A 165 10.08 39.84 4.39
CA ASN A 165 10.71 40.03 5.69
C ASN A 165 11.26 38.73 6.29
N ASN A 166 11.22 37.61 5.55
CA ASN A 166 11.55 36.28 6.06
C ASN A 166 12.45 35.55 5.07
N PRO A 167 13.52 34.87 5.50
CA PRO A 167 14.28 33.99 4.63
C PRO A 167 13.44 32.76 4.25
N VAL A 168 13.48 32.38 2.97
CA VAL A 168 12.71 31.24 2.45
C VAL A 168 13.65 30.20 1.84
N TYR A 169 13.40 28.93 2.14
CA TYR A 169 14.04 27.77 1.52
C TYR A 169 12.99 26.72 1.15
N LEU A 170 12.86 26.42 -0.15
CA LEU A 170 12.01 25.36 -0.66
C LEU A 170 12.86 24.29 -1.36
N LEU A 171 12.84 23.06 -0.87
CA LEU A 171 13.57 21.93 -1.47
C LEU A 171 12.75 21.31 -2.62
N ARG A 172 13.40 21.08 -3.75
CA ARG A 172 12.81 20.41 -4.92
C ARG A 172 12.52 18.94 -4.59
N ALA A 173 11.51 18.35 -5.24
CA ALA A 173 11.11 16.96 -5.05
C ALA A 173 12.24 15.92 -5.21
N ASP A 174 13.29 16.24 -5.97
CA ASP A 174 14.45 15.35 -6.16
C ASP A 174 15.50 15.45 -5.04
N ASN A 175 15.28 16.29 -4.02
CA ASN A 175 16.21 16.58 -2.92
C ASN A 175 17.59 17.15 -3.34
N HIS A 176 17.78 17.50 -4.61
CA HIS A 176 19.08 17.95 -5.14
C HIS A 176 19.13 19.46 -5.43
N MET A 177 18.00 20.18 -5.36
CA MET A 177 17.95 21.62 -5.60
C MET A 177 17.13 22.39 -4.57
N GLY A 178 17.63 23.54 -4.12
CA GLY A 178 16.89 24.48 -3.27
C GLY A 178 16.51 25.77 -4.01
N TRP A 179 15.30 26.24 -3.80
CA TRP A 179 14.81 27.57 -4.21
C TRP A 179 14.83 28.51 -3.01
N PHE A 180 15.64 29.56 -3.12
CA PHE A 180 15.93 30.51 -2.06
C PHE A 180 15.54 31.93 -2.48
N ASN A 181 15.05 32.72 -1.52
CA ASN A 181 14.82 34.15 -1.72
C ASN A 181 16.11 34.97 -1.51
N SER A 182 16.06 36.28 -1.79
CA SER A 182 17.24 37.14 -1.68
C SER A 182 17.79 37.19 -0.25
N MET A 183 16.91 37.24 0.76
CA MET A 183 17.32 37.28 2.18
C MET A 183 18.11 36.02 2.59
N ALA A 184 17.66 34.83 2.18
CA ALA A 184 18.37 33.58 2.47
C ALA A 184 19.77 33.53 1.85
N LEU A 185 19.92 34.00 0.59
CA LEU A 185 21.20 34.07 -0.10
C LEU A 185 22.16 35.06 0.56
N GLU A 186 21.66 36.24 0.96
CA GLU A 186 22.43 37.26 1.66
C GLU A 186 22.95 36.77 3.02
N MET A 187 22.12 36.05 3.78
CA MET A 187 22.51 35.45 5.06
C MET A 187 23.65 34.44 4.91
N ALA A 188 23.68 33.71 3.79
CA ALA A 188 24.73 32.77 3.45
C ALA A 188 25.96 33.41 2.77
N GLY A 189 25.91 34.71 2.48
CA GLY A 189 26.97 35.43 1.77
C GLY A 189 27.14 35.01 0.30
N ILE A 190 26.10 34.46 -0.33
CA ILE A 190 26.12 34.06 -1.73
C ILE A 190 25.92 35.29 -2.62
N THR A 191 26.82 35.49 -3.58
CA THR A 191 26.74 36.55 -4.59
C THR A 191 26.90 35.95 -5.98
N LYS A 192 26.66 36.74 -7.03
CA LYS A 192 26.90 36.29 -8.41
C LYS A 192 28.37 35.95 -8.71
N ASP A 193 29.29 36.39 -7.86
CA ASP A 193 30.73 36.12 -7.98
C ASP A 193 31.18 34.92 -7.12
N THR A 194 30.28 34.27 -6.38
CA THR A 194 30.60 33.07 -5.59
C THR A 194 31.02 31.92 -6.52
N PRO A 195 32.20 31.30 -6.31
CA PRO A 195 32.63 30.13 -7.07
C PRO A 195 31.75 28.91 -6.79
N GLU A 196 31.48 28.10 -7.82
CA GLU A 196 30.76 26.84 -7.67
C GLU A 196 31.65 25.78 -7.00
N PRO A 197 31.18 25.07 -5.95
CA PRO A 197 31.92 23.95 -5.36
C PRO A 197 31.89 22.73 -6.29
N GLN A 198 32.83 21.79 -6.11
CA GLN A 198 32.73 20.49 -6.77
C GLN A 198 31.41 19.81 -6.40
N GLY A 199 30.68 19.31 -7.40
CA GLY A 199 29.39 18.63 -7.19
C GLY A 199 28.27 19.56 -6.73
N GLY A 200 28.19 20.80 -7.23
CA GLY A 200 27.06 21.70 -7.01
C GLY A 200 27.11 22.92 -7.92
N GLN A 201 25.96 23.47 -8.29
CA GLN A 201 25.82 24.60 -9.23
C GLN A 201 25.03 25.75 -8.61
N ILE A 202 25.36 26.99 -9.01
CA ILE A 202 24.64 28.21 -8.63
C ILE A 202 23.98 28.77 -9.88
N LEU A 203 22.68 28.55 -10.04
CA LEU A 203 21.98 28.93 -11.27
C LEU A 203 21.84 30.46 -11.35
N LYS A 204 22.03 30.97 -12.57
CA LYS A 204 21.97 32.39 -12.91
C LYS A 204 21.00 32.62 -14.06
N THR A 205 20.41 33.80 -14.08
CA THR A 205 19.66 34.31 -15.22
C THR A 205 20.59 34.61 -16.40
N ASP A 206 20.02 34.81 -17.60
CA ASP A 206 20.78 35.19 -18.82
C ASP A 206 21.64 36.45 -18.64
N ASN A 207 21.25 37.34 -17.71
CA ASN A 207 21.99 38.57 -17.41
C ASN A 207 23.11 38.37 -16.36
N GLY A 208 23.31 37.13 -15.88
CA GLY A 208 24.34 36.77 -14.91
C GLY A 208 23.97 37.06 -13.45
N GLU A 209 22.74 37.48 -13.17
CA GLU A 209 22.24 37.66 -11.80
C GLU A 209 21.78 36.33 -11.20
N LEU A 210 21.83 36.19 -9.87
CA LEU A 210 21.43 34.98 -9.17
C LEU A 210 19.95 34.66 -9.42
N LEU A 211 19.65 33.44 -9.87
CA LEU A 211 18.28 33.00 -10.07
C LEU A 211 17.59 32.66 -8.74
N GLY A 212 18.34 32.17 -7.75
CA GLY A 212 17.79 31.67 -6.49
C GLY A 212 17.73 30.15 -6.40
N CYS A 213 18.04 29.44 -7.47
CA CYS A 213 18.12 27.98 -7.49
C CYS A 213 19.58 27.51 -7.37
N LEU A 214 19.90 26.68 -6.37
CA LEU A 214 21.23 26.11 -6.14
C LEU A 214 21.14 24.60 -5.97
N THR A 215 22.13 23.83 -6.47
CA THR A 215 22.16 22.36 -6.38
C THR A 215 23.22 21.82 -5.41
N ASP A 216 22.92 20.68 -4.79
CA ASP A 216 23.89 19.84 -4.04
C ASP A 216 24.83 20.60 -3.08
N ASN A 217 26.15 20.55 -3.33
CA ASN A 217 27.14 21.20 -2.48
C ASN A 217 27.03 22.73 -2.51
N ALA A 218 26.45 23.32 -3.56
CA ALA A 218 26.17 24.75 -3.61
C ALA A 218 24.96 25.10 -2.74
N ALA A 219 23.87 24.33 -2.81
CA ALA A 219 22.72 24.49 -1.91
C ALA A 219 23.13 24.34 -0.43
N SER A 220 24.04 23.41 -0.16
CA SER A 220 24.61 23.17 1.18
C SER A 220 25.33 24.39 1.77
N MET A 221 25.77 25.36 0.95
CA MET A 221 26.34 26.61 1.45
C MET A 221 25.30 27.48 2.14
N VAL A 222 24.04 27.45 1.66
CA VAL A 222 22.92 28.19 2.24
C VAL A 222 22.26 27.39 3.36
N ILE A 223 22.06 26.08 3.18
CA ILE A 223 21.39 25.22 4.18
C ILE A 223 22.10 25.27 5.54
N LYS A 224 23.44 25.44 5.57
CA LYS A 224 24.23 25.53 6.81
C LYS A 224 23.90 26.74 7.69
N VAL A 225 23.28 27.80 7.15
CA VAL A 225 22.87 28.96 7.94
C VAL A 225 21.42 28.88 8.42
N ILE A 226 20.67 27.84 8.01
CA ILE A 226 19.32 27.57 8.49
C ILE A 226 19.40 27.06 9.94
N PRO A 227 18.65 27.66 10.89
CA PRO A 227 18.56 27.15 12.25
C PRO A 227 18.07 25.70 12.27
N THR A 228 18.75 24.86 13.05
CA THR A 228 18.24 23.50 13.32
C THR A 228 17.01 23.57 14.20
N TRP A 229 16.04 22.68 13.96
CA TRP A 229 14.91 22.49 14.85
C TRP A 229 15.35 22.18 16.28
N SER A 230 14.53 22.56 17.27
CA SER A 230 14.79 22.19 18.66
C SER A 230 14.77 20.67 18.82
N ALA A 231 15.48 20.12 19.82
CA ALA A 231 15.47 18.69 20.09
C ALA A 231 14.05 18.13 20.31
N GLU A 232 13.18 18.90 20.96
CA GLU A 232 11.77 18.55 21.15
C GLU A 232 11.01 18.51 19.82
N ALA A 233 11.20 19.50 18.93
CA ALA A 233 10.59 19.49 17.61
C ALA A 233 11.10 18.30 16.76
N GLN A 234 12.38 17.96 16.85
CA GLN A 234 12.95 16.80 16.16
C GLN A 234 12.38 15.47 16.67
N LYS A 235 12.20 15.32 17.98
CA LYS A 235 11.54 14.14 18.58
C LYS A 235 10.08 14.04 18.17
N ASN A 236 9.34 15.15 18.20
CA ASN A 236 7.96 15.19 17.73
C ASN A 236 7.86 14.85 16.24
N ALA A 237 8.79 15.32 15.41
CA ALA A 237 8.89 14.94 14.00
C ALA A 237 9.06 13.42 13.83
N VAL A 238 9.91 12.76 14.62
CA VAL A 238 10.05 11.30 14.59
C VAL A 238 8.72 10.61 14.92
N LEU A 239 7.99 11.10 15.93
CA LEU A 239 6.68 10.55 16.28
C LEU A 239 5.64 10.78 15.16
N MET A 240 5.67 11.92 14.47
CA MET A 240 4.82 12.15 13.29
C MET A 240 5.12 11.15 12.17
N ALA A 241 6.40 10.86 11.90
CA ALA A 241 6.79 9.84 10.92
C ALA A 241 6.32 8.44 11.34
N GLN A 242 6.40 8.10 12.62
CA GLN A 242 5.85 6.84 13.16
C GLN A 242 4.36 6.70 12.87
N GLU A 243 3.56 7.72 13.21
CA GLU A 243 2.09 7.65 13.02
C GLU A 243 1.74 7.49 11.54
N GLU A 244 2.45 8.19 10.66
CA GLU A 244 2.27 8.02 9.21
C GLU A 244 2.63 6.60 8.75
N LEU A 245 3.77 6.06 9.19
CA LEU A 245 4.21 4.71 8.85
C LEU A 245 3.23 3.63 9.35
N PHE A 246 2.76 3.75 10.59
CA PHE A 246 1.75 2.83 11.14
C PHE A 246 0.43 2.90 10.37
N SER A 247 0.04 4.08 9.89
CA SER A 247 -1.18 4.26 9.08
C SER A 247 -1.14 3.51 7.73
N TYR A 248 0.05 3.14 7.26
CA TYR A 248 0.26 2.38 6.05
C TYR A 248 0.58 0.89 6.28
N GLY A 249 0.62 0.43 7.53
CA GLY A 249 0.92 -0.95 7.86
C GLY A 249 2.40 -1.27 8.10
N PHE A 250 3.27 -0.27 8.11
CA PHE A 250 4.67 -0.50 8.49
C PHE A 250 4.79 -0.73 9.98
N THR A 251 5.62 -1.69 10.38
CA THR A 251 6.00 -1.92 11.79
C THR A 251 7.48 -1.62 12.03
N SER A 252 8.25 -1.55 10.94
CA SER A 252 9.69 -1.33 10.95
C SER A 252 10.12 -0.44 9.79
N ALA A 253 11.18 0.35 10.00
CA ALA A 253 11.76 1.20 8.98
C ALA A 253 13.28 1.27 9.07
N THR A 254 13.93 1.47 7.92
CA THR A 254 15.36 1.74 7.81
C THR A 254 15.57 3.25 7.75
N ASP A 255 16.27 3.83 8.73
CA ASP A 255 16.70 5.24 8.65
C ASP A 255 18.09 5.33 8.02
N ALA A 256 18.12 5.41 6.69
CA ALA A 256 19.33 5.40 5.89
C ALA A 256 19.99 6.79 5.90
N GLY A 257 21.14 6.91 6.55
CA GLY A 257 21.88 8.18 6.59
C GLY A 257 21.48 9.08 7.76
N THR A 258 21.12 8.49 8.89
CA THR A 258 20.80 9.20 10.13
C THR A 258 22.00 9.94 10.70
N LYS A 259 21.74 10.95 11.52
CA LYS A 259 22.77 11.69 12.27
C LYS A 259 22.88 11.17 13.70
N VAL A 260 24.05 11.32 14.32
CA VAL A 260 24.28 10.87 15.71
C VAL A 260 23.26 11.46 16.70
N ASN A 261 22.84 12.73 16.51
CA ASN A 261 21.83 13.33 17.38
C ASN A 261 20.45 12.68 17.24
N TYR A 262 20.09 12.16 16.05
CA TYR A 262 18.83 11.44 15.87
C TYR A 262 18.86 10.05 16.49
N ILE A 263 20.02 9.38 16.49
CA ILE A 263 20.21 8.14 17.26
C ILE A 263 19.93 8.39 18.74
N GLN A 264 20.47 9.48 19.31
CA GLN A 264 20.15 9.86 20.70
C GLN A 264 18.66 10.17 20.88
N HIS A 265 18.01 10.82 19.91
CA HIS A 265 16.57 11.07 19.99
C HIS A 265 15.75 9.79 19.97
N TYR A 266 16.16 8.78 19.18
CA TYR A 266 15.53 7.45 19.19
C TYR A 266 15.71 6.78 20.54
N GLU A 267 16.93 6.74 21.07
CA GLU A 267 17.22 6.22 22.41
C GLU A 267 16.33 6.87 23.47
N ASP A 268 16.27 8.21 23.50
CA ASP A 268 15.46 8.96 24.46
C ASP A 268 13.95 8.63 24.34
N LEU A 269 13.44 8.46 23.12
CA LEU A 269 12.02 8.16 22.86
C LEU A 269 11.67 6.70 23.16
N TYR A 270 12.61 5.76 22.99
CA TYR A 270 12.42 4.38 23.43
C TYR A 270 12.47 4.28 24.95
N GLU A 271 13.36 5.03 25.61
CA GLU A 271 13.42 5.09 27.08
C GLU A 271 12.15 5.68 27.70
N SER A 272 11.51 6.64 27.03
CA SER A 272 10.22 7.19 27.45
C SER A 272 9.01 6.30 27.09
N GLY A 273 9.18 5.36 26.16
CA GLY A 273 8.13 4.48 25.65
C GLY A 273 7.20 5.15 24.61
N GLU A 274 7.59 6.30 24.07
CA GLU A 274 6.80 7.04 23.08
C GLU A 274 7.01 6.50 21.66
N LEU A 275 8.24 6.07 21.33
CA LEU A 275 8.57 5.44 20.05
C LEU A 275 8.35 3.93 20.12
N LYS A 276 7.50 3.43 19.24
CA LYS A 276 7.09 2.02 19.11
C LYS A 276 7.50 1.42 17.76
N LEU A 277 7.76 2.28 16.76
CA LEU A 277 8.28 1.84 15.46
C LEU A 277 9.66 1.22 15.65
N ARG A 278 9.96 0.11 14.97
CA ARG A 278 11.31 -0.47 14.98
C ARG A 278 12.20 0.22 13.96
N ILE A 279 13.36 0.69 14.38
CA ILE A 279 14.28 1.44 13.51
C ILE A 279 15.59 0.67 13.31
N TYR A 280 15.91 0.42 12.04
CA TYR A 280 17.26 0.07 11.61
C TYR A 280 18.00 1.35 11.21
N ALA A 281 18.79 1.91 12.13
CA ALA A 281 19.48 3.17 11.94
C ALA A 281 20.84 2.97 11.27
N MET A 282 21.10 3.71 10.20
CA MET A 282 22.39 3.71 9.50
C MET A 282 23.03 5.11 9.56
N PRO A 283 24.06 5.34 10.41
CA PRO A 283 24.75 6.62 10.43
C PRO A 283 25.31 6.98 9.05
N MET A 284 25.21 8.25 8.67
CA MET A 284 25.78 8.75 7.42
C MET A 284 27.32 8.81 7.48
N LEU A 285 28.02 8.11 6.62
CA LEU A 285 29.48 8.09 6.57
C LEU A 285 30.00 8.55 5.21
N ASN A 286 30.09 9.87 5.01
CA ASN A 286 30.64 10.47 3.78
C ASN A 286 32.05 11.04 3.95
N SER A 287 32.67 10.89 5.11
CA SER A 287 34.01 11.35 5.41
C SER A 287 34.58 10.54 6.57
N THR A 288 35.91 10.46 6.68
CA THR A 288 36.57 9.86 7.84
C THR A 288 36.66 10.79 9.05
N ASP A 289 36.24 12.05 8.88
CA ASP A 289 36.47 13.17 9.80
C ASP A 289 35.14 13.86 10.20
N SER A 290 34.02 13.14 10.19
CA SER A 290 32.71 13.63 10.69
C SER A 290 32.41 13.14 12.11
N ALA A 291 31.34 13.66 12.72
CA ALA A 291 30.85 13.17 14.02
C ALA A 291 30.40 11.71 13.93
N GLU A 292 29.77 11.32 12.83
CA GLU A 292 29.37 9.94 12.52
C GLU A 292 30.58 9.04 12.34
N ALA A 293 31.66 9.52 11.69
CA ALA A 293 32.91 8.79 11.60
C ALA A 293 33.54 8.57 12.99
N GLY A 294 33.45 9.57 13.88
CA GLY A 294 33.81 9.42 15.30
C GLY A 294 32.98 8.34 15.99
N TYR A 295 31.65 8.40 15.84
CA TYR A 295 30.73 7.40 16.38
C TYR A 295 31.10 5.97 15.93
N ILE A 296 31.36 5.77 14.63
CA ILE A 296 31.73 4.48 14.04
C ILE A 296 33.09 3.95 14.52
N ARG A 297 34.02 4.83 14.91
CA ARG A 297 35.30 4.42 15.52
C ARG A 297 35.13 3.96 16.97
N GLU A 298 34.19 4.57 17.68
CA GLU A 298 33.99 4.40 19.12
C GLU A 298 32.98 3.28 19.45
N HIS A 299 32.05 3.00 18.54
CA HIS A 299 30.97 2.03 18.73
C HIS A 299 31.12 0.83 17.79
N ARG A 300 30.56 -0.30 18.21
CA ARG A 300 30.45 -1.51 17.38
C ARG A 300 29.00 -1.65 16.90
N PRO A 301 28.77 -2.37 15.79
CA PRO A 301 27.42 -2.75 15.38
C PRO A 301 26.67 -3.40 16.53
N VAL A 302 25.43 -2.97 16.75
CA VAL A 302 24.56 -3.51 17.81
C VAL A 302 23.17 -3.75 17.24
N ASN A 303 22.64 -4.95 17.49
CA ASN A 303 21.31 -5.36 17.09
C ASN A 303 20.46 -5.54 18.34
N GLY A 304 19.16 -5.26 18.24
CA GLY A 304 18.19 -5.68 19.25
C GLY A 304 18.11 -4.78 20.50
N LEU A 305 18.51 -3.51 20.44
CA LEU A 305 18.37 -2.59 21.57
C LEU A 305 16.89 -2.29 21.86
N TYR A 306 16.59 -1.92 23.10
CA TYR A 306 15.24 -1.60 23.57
C TYR A 306 14.22 -2.67 23.21
N ASP A 307 14.48 -3.93 23.60
CA ASP A 307 13.60 -5.07 23.30
C ASP A 307 13.35 -5.27 21.79
N ASN A 308 14.43 -5.21 21.00
CA ASN A 308 14.42 -5.33 19.54
C ASN A 308 13.74 -4.18 18.77
N HIS A 309 13.70 -2.97 19.32
CA HIS A 309 13.18 -1.80 18.61
C HIS A 309 14.25 -0.98 17.90
N LEU A 310 15.52 -1.04 18.30
CA LEU A 310 16.60 -0.29 17.64
C LEU A 310 17.78 -1.19 17.27
N SER A 311 18.20 -1.07 16.01
CA SER A 311 19.39 -1.74 15.47
C SER A 311 20.30 -0.71 14.79
N ILE A 312 21.58 -0.71 15.14
CA ILE A 312 22.62 0.16 14.57
C ILE A 312 23.71 -0.76 14.01
N MET A 313 23.39 -1.42 12.91
CA MET A 313 24.22 -2.49 12.34
C MET A 313 24.90 -2.09 11.03
N GLY A 314 24.42 -1.04 10.37
CA GLY A 314 24.93 -0.56 9.09
C GLY A 314 25.31 0.92 9.10
N VAL A 315 25.95 1.37 8.02
CA VAL A 315 26.20 2.78 7.71
C VAL A 315 25.72 3.08 6.30
N LYS A 316 25.29 4.32 6.04
CA LYS A 316 24.93 4.79 4.69
C LYS A 316 26.09 5.62 4.12
N VAL A 317 26.46 5.35 2.87
CA VAL A 317 27.46 6.12 2.12
C VAL A 317 26.82 6.64 0.84
N LEU A 318 27.05 7.92 0.49
CA LEU A 318 26.50 8.53 -0.73
C LEU A 318 27.50 8.54 -1.88
N GLY A 319 27.28 7.75 -2.93
CA GLY A 319 28.24 7.59 -4.04
C GLY A 319 28.17 8.62 -5.15
N ASP A 320 26.95 8.98 -5.57
CA ASP A 320 26.68 9.92 -6.65
C ASP A 320 25.40 10.72 -6.40
N GLY A 321 24.92 11.44 -7.43
CA GLY A 321 23.62 12.14 -7.42
C GLY A 321 22.51 11.35 -8.11
N ALA A 322 21.41 12.03 -8.45
CA ALA A 322 20.25 11.43 -9.12
C ALA A 322 20.31 11.51 -10.66
N LEU A 323 19.55 10.62 -11.31
CA LEU A 323 19.49 10.53 -12.77
C LEU A 323 18.82 11.78 -13.37
N GLY A 324 17.73 12.25 -12.75
CA GLY A 324 16.93 13.38 -13.23
C GLY A 324 17.72 14.70 -13.35
N SER A 325 18.54 15.01 -12.35
CA SER A 325 19.40 16.19 -12.30
C SER A 325 20.72 16.04 -13.07
N ARG A 326 20.93 14.90 -13.73
CA ARG A 326 22.21 14.50 -14.37
C ARG A 326 23.40 14.44 -13.40
N GLY A 327 23.12 14.16 -12.12
CA GLY A 327 24.12 14.04 -11.06
C GLY A 327 24.73 12.64 -10.92
N SER A 328 24.03 11.60 -11.38
CA SER A 328 24.52 10.22 -11.30
C SER A 328 25.78 9.99 -12.11
N ALA A 329 26.74 9.26 -11.55
CA ALA A 329 28.02 9.04 -12.18
C ALA A 329 27.91 7.92 -13.22
N LEU A 330 28.08 8.27 -14.51
CA LEU A 330 27.96 7.33 -15.62
C LEU A 330 29.31 6.92 -16.22
N LEU A 331 29.39 5.70 -16.77
CA LEU A 331 30.56 5.23 -17.52
C LEU A 331 30.72 5.93 -18.88
N LYS A 332 29.59 6.38 -19.45
CA LYS A 332 29.49 7.12 -20.71
C LYS A 332 28.64 8.37 -20.52
N ASP A 333 28.83 9.35 -21.39
CA ASP A 333 28.11 10.62 -21.35
C ASP A 333 26.59 10.41 -21.30
N TYR A 334 25.86 11.32 -20.66
CA TYR A 334 24.41 11.41 -20.76
C TYR A 334 24.01 11.54 -22.25
N SER A 335 22.99 10.79 -22.68
CA SER A 335 22.58 10.76 -24.09
C SER A 335 22.02 12.09 -24.58
N ASP A 336 21.42 12.86 -23.68
CA ASP A 336 20.85 14.18 -23.94
C ASP A 336 21.76 15.34 -23.52
N ASP A 337 22.96 15.06 -23.00
CA ASP A 337 23.94 16.06 -22.58
C ASP A 337 25.38 15.58 -22.87
N PRO A 338 25.83 15.61 -24.15
CA PRO A 338 27.15 15.11 -24.54
C PRO A 338 28.29 15.85 -23.84
N GLY A 339 29.27 15.10 -23.32
CA GLY A 339 30.37 15.61 -22.51
C GLY A 339 30.11 15.62 -20.99
N ASN A 340 28.87 15.42 -20.55
CA ASN A 340 28.51 15.29 -19.14
C ASN A 340 28.39 13.81 -18.73
N ARG A 341 29.05 13.39 -17.65
CA ARG A 341 28.97 12.03 -17.07
C ARG A 341 28.46 12.01 -15.64
N GLY A 342 27.86 13.12 -15.20
CA GLY A 342 27.51 13.36 -13.80
C GLY A 342 28.74 13.42 -12.91
N SER A 343 28.56 13.16 -11.60
CA SER A 343 29.61 13.37 -10.62
C SER A 343 29.75 12.21 -9.64
N TYR A 344 30.94 11.62 -9.62
CA TYR A 344 31.39 10.80 -8.49
C TYR A 344 31.54 11.71 -7.26
N ARG A 345 31.05 11.28 -6.10
CA ARG A 345 31.31 11.99 -4.83
C ARG A 345 32.72 11.74 -4.29
N PHE A 346 33.33 10.63 -4.67
CA PHE A 346 34.63 10.20 -4.16
C PHE A 346 35.55 9.78 -5.30
N THR A 347 36.86 10.01 -5.11
CA THR A 347 37.88 9.23 -5.80
C THR A 347 37.93 7.80 -5.27
N ASP A 348 38.50 6.86 -6.04
CA ASP A 348 38.61 5.43 -5.66
C ASP A 348 39.33 5.20 -4.31
N GLU A 349 40.32 6.04 -3.97
CA GLU A 349 41.01 5.92 -2.69
C GLU A 349 40.24 6.58 -1.55
N GLU A 350 39.49 7.67 -1.79
CA GLU A 350 38.64 8.28 -0.76
C GLU A 350 37.50 7.34 -0.35
N ILE A 351 36.78 6.78 -1.32
CA ILE A 351 35.72 5.79 -1.07
C ILE A 351 36.29 4.56 -0.35
N TYR A 352 37.46 4.06 -0.78
CA TYR A 352 38.12 2.94 -0.11
C TYR A 352 38.40 3.26 1.37
N ASN A 353 38.94 4.45 1.67
CA ASN A 353 39.25 4.85 3.04
C ASN A 353 37.99 4.99 3.91
N VAL A 354 36.94 5.60 3.36
CA VAL A 354 35.63 5.77 4.02
C VAL A 354 34.99 4.41 4.31
N MET A 355 34.90 3.54 3.32
CA MET A 355 34.26 2.22 3.46
C MET A 355 35.12 1.27 4.31
N SER A 356 36.45 1.36 4.23
CA SER A 356 37.36 0.61 5.11
C SER A 356 37.14 0.95 6.58
N LEU A 357 36.81 2.21 6.90
CA LEU A 357 36.50 2.60 8.27
C LEU A 357 35.29 1.82 8.78
N ALA A 358 34.15 1.82 8.07
CA ALA A 358 32.97 1.08 8.48
C ALA A 358 33.21 -0.44 8.50
N TYR A 359 33.77 -0.97 7.41
CA TYR A 359 33.96 -2.40 7.20
C TYR A 359 34.86 -3.03 8.28
N ASN A 360 36.00 -2.39 8.59
CA ASN A 360 36.94 -2.86 9.60
C ASN A 360 36.41 -2.70 11.03
N ASN A 361 35.42 -1.82 11.24
CA ASN A 361 34.73 -1.70 12.51
C ASN A 361 33.51 -2.63 12.64
N GLY A 362 33.25 -3.47 11.64
CA GLY A 362 32.23 -4.53 11.65
C GLY A 362 30.88 -4.14 11.06
N TYR A 363 30.70 -2.89 10.64
CA TYR A 363 29.41 -2.43 10.11
C TYR A 363 29.09 -3.04 8.75
N GLN A 364 27.80 -3.26 8.51
CA GLN A 364 27.25 -3.39 7.15
C GLN A 364 27.42 -2.05 6.42
N ILE A 365 27.61 -2.07 5.11
CA ILE A 365 27.71 -0.84 4.31
C ILE A 365 26.58 -0.84 3.29
N ALA A 366 25.71 0.16 3.39
CA ALA A 366 24.68 0.49 2.42
C ALA A 366 25.17 1.67 1.56
N TYR A 367 25.52 1.41 0.31
CA TYR A 367 26.09 2.41 -0.58
C TYR A 367 25.07 2.88 -1.63
N HIS A 368 24.80 4.17 -1.68
CA HIS A 368 23.99 4.79 -2.74
C HIS A 368 24.73 4.74 -4.08
N ALA A 369 24.16 4.05 -5.07
CA ALA A 369 24.67 4.11 -6.43
C ALA A 369 23.51 4.09 -7.45
N ILE A 370 23.28 5.24 -8.09
CA ILE A 370 22.29 5.32 -9.18
C ILE A 370 22.95 5.05 -10.52
N GLY A 371 24.05 5.72 -10.86
CA GLY A 371 24.71 5.59 -12.15
C GLY A 371 25.53 4.31 -12.32
N ASP A 372 25.72 3.85 -13.56
CA ASP A 372 26.52 2.66 -13.86
C ASP A 372 28.00 2.83 -13.48
N GLY A 373 28.51 4.07 -13.50
CA GLY A 373 29.83 4.42 -13.00
C GLY A 373 29.97 4.26 -11.49
N ALA A 374 28.99 4.75 -10.71
CA ALA A 374 28.98 4.61 -9.26
C ALA A 374 28.86 3.12 -8.83
N ASN A 375 27.99 2.37 -9.50
CA ASN A 375 27.85 0.92 -9.28
C ASN A 375 29.17 0.19 -9.56
N HIS A 376 29.86 0.54 -10.65
CA HIS A 376 31.16 -0.03 -10.95
C HIS A 376 32.23 0.31 -9.90
N GLN A 377 32.28 1.57 -9.44
CA GLN A 377 33.24 2.01 -8.41
C GLN A 377 33.05 1.30 -7.07
N VAL A 378 31.80 1.17 -6.61
CA VAL A 378 31.51 0.50 -5.34
C VAL A 378 31.81 -0.99 -5.40
N LEU A 379 31.52 -1.67 -6.52
CA LEU A 379 31.86 -3.09 -6.68
C LEU A 379 33.37 -3.33 -6.63
N ASN A 380 34.17 -2.48 -7.29
CA ASN A 380 35.63 -2.52 -7.17
C ASN A 380 36.09 -2.36 -5.71
N THR A 381 35.42 -1.49 -4.96
CA THR A 381 35.74 -1.24 -3.54
C THR A 381 35.35 -2.43 -2.66
N TYR A 382 34.17 -3.01 -2.86
CA TYR A 382 33.71 -4.19 -2.12
C TYR A 382 34.60 -5.41 -2.40
N GLU A 383 34.95 -5.69 -3.66
CA GLU A 383 35.88 -6.76 -4.01
C GLU A 383 37.22 -6.62 -3.29
N ARG A 384 37.75 -5.40 -3.23
CA ARG A 384 38.99 -5.10 -2.50
C ARG A 384 38.84 -5.36 -1.01
N LEU A 385 37.79 -4.85 -0.38
CA LEU A 385 37.52 -5.05 1.06
C LEU A 385 37.37 -6.53 1.42
N LEU A 386 36.55 -7.26 0.67
CA LEU A 386 36.30 -8.70 0.87
C LEU A 386 37.56 -9.53 0.70
N LYS A 387 38.44 -9.14 -0.23
CA LYS A 387 39.73 -9.82 -0.46
C LYS A 387 40.75 -9.51 0.63
N GLU A 388 40.83 -8.27 1.09
CA GLU A 388 41.81 -7.84 2.10
C GLU A 388 41.41 -8.30 3.51
N ASN A 389 40.11 -8.31 3.83
CA ASN A 389 39.58 -8.69 5.15
C ASN A 389 38.28 -9.51 5.01
N PRO A 390 38.34 -10.81 4.66
CA PRO A 390 37.13 -11.62 4.47
C PRO A 390 36.26 -11.67 5.74
N ARG A 391 34.96 -11.40 5.59
CA ARG A 391 33.93 -11.59 6.62
C ARG A 391 32.98 -12.70 6.20
N GLU A 392 32.52 -13.50 7.16
CA GLU A 392 31.60 -14.62 6.90
C GLU A 392 30.25 -14.12 6.38
N ASP A 393 29.67 -13.11 7.02
CA ASP A 393 28.41 -12.51 6.60
C ASP A 393 28.46 -10.98 6.72
N PRO A 394 28.97 -10.26 5.70
CA PRO A 394 29.03 -8.81 5.72
C PRO A 394 27.75 -8.13 5.22
N ARG A 395 26.83 -8.89 4.58
CA ARG A 395 25.60 -8.44 3.88
C ARG A 395 25.74 -7.04 3.26
N LEU A 396 26.81 -6.80 2.51
CA LEU A 396 27.03 -5.51 1.86
C LEU A 396 25.86 -5.20 0.92
N ARG A 397 25.44 -3.94 0.86
CA ARG A 397 24.24 -3.53 0.13
C ARG A 397 24.53 -2.36 -0.80
N ILE A 398 23.93 -2.39 -1.98
CA ILE A 398 23.85 -1.22 -2.86
C ILE A 398 22.41 -0.74 -2.87
N GLU A 399 22.24 0.54 -2.57
CA GLU A 399 20.96 1.24 -2.55
C GLU A 399 20.70 1.87 -3.91
N HIS A 400 19.43 1.84 -4.34
CA HIS A 400 18.91 2.11 -5.67
C HIS A 400 19.29 1.05 -6.70
N PHE A 401 20.60 0.77 -6.86
CA PHE A 401 21.12 -0.17 -7.87
C PHE A 401 20.46 0.05 -9.24
N GLN A 402 20.32 1.33 -9.60
CA GLN A 402 19.29 1.77 -10.55
C GLN A 402 19.72 1.61 -12.00
N VAL A 403 20.88 2.13 -12.39
CA VAL A 403 21.47 1.99 -13.71
C VAL A 403 22.72 1.14 -13.55
N VAL A 404 22.68 -0.09 -14.07
CA VAL A 404 23.77 -1.06 -13.87
C VAL A 404 24.09 -1.74 -15.19
N THR A 405 25.37 -2.03 -15.42
CA THR A 405 25.78 -2.83 -16.57
C THR A 405 25.42 -4.30 -16.35
N PRO A 406 25.14 -5.11 -17.40
CA PRO A 406 24.92 -6.54 -17.23
C PRO A 406 26.04 -7.27 -16.48
N GLU A 407 27.29 -6.87 -16.72
CA GLU A 407 28.47 -7.42 -16.04
C GLU A 407 28.48 -7.08 -14.56
N ASP A 408 28.15 -5.84 -14.19
CA ASP A 408 28.11 -5.42 -12.79
C ASP A 408 26.93 -6.04 -12.02
N ILE A 409 25.81 -6.38 -12.70
CA ILE A 409 24.74 -7.20 -12.10
C ILE A 409 25.30 -8.59 -11.74
N ASP A 410 26.00 -9.25 -12.67
CA ASP A 410 26.60 -10.57 -12.41
C ASP A 410 27.63 -10.49 -11.28
N ARG A 411 28.51 -9.49 -11.30
CA ARG A 411 29.52 -9.26 -10.25
C ARG A 411 28.88 -9.05 -8.88
N ALA A 412 27.86 -8.21 -8.79
CA ALA A 412 27.17 -7.94 -7.53
C ALA A 412 26.62 -9.23 -6.91
N LEU A 413 25.95 -10.06 -7.72
CA LEU A 413 25.34 -11.30 -7.25
C LEU A 413 26.38 -12.39 -6.92
N GLU A 414 27.46 -12.50 -7.71
CA GLU A 414 28.57 -13.41 -7.40
C GLU A 414 29.28 -13.07 -6.07
N LEU A 415 29.32 -11.79 -5.73
CA LEU A 415 29.86 -11.28 -4.46
C LEU A 415 28.87 -11.39 -3.29
N GLY A 416 27.62 -11.75 -3.54
CA GLY A 416 26.55 -11.79 -2.53
C GLY A 416 26.13 -10.41 -2.05
N ILE A 417 26.28 -9.37 -2.89
CA ILE A 417 25.82 -8.01 -2.58
C ILE A 417 24.29 -7.98 -2.67
N LEU A 418 23.66 -7.43 -1.63
CA LEU A 418 22.20 -7.25 -1.61
C LEU A 418 21.83 -5.97 -2.36
N THR A 419 20.75 -6.02 -3.13
CA THR A 419 20.25 -4.88 -3.89
C THR A 419 19.00 -4.32 -3.23
N ALA A 420 19.03 -3.07 -2.82
CA ALA A 420 17.85 -2.35 -2.36
C ALA A 420 17.36 -1.43 -3.48
N MET A 421 16.18 -1.72 -4.01
CA MET A 421 15.66 -1.07 -5.22
C MET A 421 14.24 -0.58 -4.97
N GLN A 422 14.00 0.72 -5.18
CA GLN A 422 12.69 1.34 -4.99
C GLN A 422 11.86 1.18 -6.26
N PHE A 423 10.72 0.50 -6.16
CA PHE A 423 9.89 0.21 -7.33
C PHE A 423 9.27 1.48 -7.95
N THR A 424 8.91 2.46 -7.11
CA THR A 424 8.32 3.75 -7.53
C THR A 424 9.26 4.56 -8.42
N HIS A 425 10.59 4.49 -8.21
CA HIS A 425 11.56 5.26 -8.99
C HIS A 425 11.43 4.99 -10.50
N ALA A 426 11.17 3.73 -10.91
CA ALA A 426 10.97 3.42 -12.33
C ALA A 426 9.80 4.19 -12.94
N THR A 427 8.72 4.36 -12.18
CA THR A 427 7.50 5.03 -12.64
C THR A 427 7.59 6.55 -12.54
N SER A 428 8.33 7.08 -11.56
CA SER A 428 8.61 8.51 -11.44
C SER A 428 9.59 8.99 -12.51
N ASP A 429 10.58 8.16 -12.85
CA ASP A 429 11.65 8.50 -13.78
C ASP A 429 11.28 8.26 -15.25
N LEU A 430 10.17 7.58 -15.55
CA LEU A 430 9.84 7.11 -16.91
C LEU A 430 9.83 8.22 -17.96
N SER A 431 9.48 9.46 -17.56
CA SER A 431 9.36 10.62 -18.45
C SER A 431 10.71 11.18 -18.90
N MET A 432 11.81 10.81 -18.23
CA MET A 432 13.14 11.35 -18.51
C MET A 432 14.23 10.29 -18.67
N ALA A 433 14.08 9.10 -18.09
CA ALA A 433 15.17 8.13 -17.98
C ALA A 433 15.74 7.70 -19.34
N GLU A 434 14.88 7.48 -20.34
CA GLU A 434 15.33 7.08 -21.69
C GLU A 434 16.04 8.22 -22.43
N ASP A 435 15.64 9.47 -22.23
CA ASP A 435 16.36 10.62 -22.78
C ASP A 435 17.77 10.72 -22.17
N ARG A 436 17.89 10.48 -20.85
CA ARG A 436 19.18 10.52 -20.14
C ARG A 436 20.11 9.38 -20.55
N LEU A 437 19.59 8.16 -20.72
CA LEU A 437 20.40 6.95 -20.90
C LEU A 437 20.51 6.50 -22.37
N GLY A 438 19.55 6.88 -23.21
CA GLY A 438 19.38 6.37 -24.55
C GLY A 438 18.86 4.93 -24.60
N PRO A 439 18.44 4.46 -25.79
CA PRO A 439 17.67 3.23 -25.96
C PRO A 439 18.44 1.95 -25.63
N GLU A 440 19.78 2.00 -25.61
CA GLU A 440 20.62 0.84 -25.29
C GLU A 440 20.83 0.65 -23.78
N ARG A 441 21.16 1.73 -23.05
CA ARG A 441 21.50 1.65 -21.61
C ARG A 441 20.28 1.58 -20.71
N ILE A 442 19.15 2.11 -21.16
CA ILE A 442 17.88 2.04 -20.40
C ILE A 442 17.41 0.59 -20.19
N GLN A 443 17.79 -0.34 -21.07
CA GLN A 443 17.37 -1.76 -21.02
C GLN A 443 17.82 -2.49 -19.75
N THR A 444 18.84 -1.98 -19.07
CA THR A 444 19.39 -2.55 -17.84
C THR A 444 19.18 -1.66 -16.63
N ALA A 445 18.43 -0.56 -16.78
CA ALA A 445 17.99 0.25 -15.67
C ALA A 445 16.74 -0.36 -15.01
N TYR A 446 16.60 -0.22 -13.69
CA TYR A 446 15.47 -0.75 -12.89
C TYR A 446 15.21 -2.25 -13.17
N ALA A 447 16.28 -3.04 -13.27
CA ALA A 447 16.27 -4.40 -13.81
C ALA A 447 15.88 -5.48 -12.77
N TRP A 448 14.73 -5.31 -12.11
CA TRP A 448 14.26 -6.15 -11.01
C TRP A 448 14.14 -7.63 -11.37
N ARG A 449 13.44 -7.95 -12.46
CA ARG A 449 13.28 -9.33 -12.95
C ARG A 449 14.63 -9.98 -13.23
N THR A 450 15.54 -9.22 -13.86
CA THR A 450 16.90 -9.72 -14.16
C THR A 450 17.67 -10.11 -12.90
N VAL A 451 17.56 -9.33 -11.82
CA VAL A 451 18.19 -9.63 -10.53
C VAL A 451 17.57 -10.88 -9.90
N LEU A 452 16.24 -10.95 -9.85
CA LEU A 452 15.51 -12.09 -9.26
C LEU A 452 15.75 -13.41 -10.02
N ASP A 453 15.73 -13.38 -11.35
CA ASP A 453 15.97 -14.56 -12.20
C ASP A 453 17.39 -15.13 -12.03
N LYS A 454 18.34 -14.29 -11.61
CA LYS A 454 19.72 -14.70 -11.28
C LYS A 454 19.87 -15.17 -9.82
N GLY A 455 18.79 -15.19 -9.05
CA GLY A 455 18.76 -15.63 -7.65
C GLY A 455 19.10 -14.54 -6.63
N GLY A 456 19.13 -13.27 -7.05
CA GLY A 456 19.18 -12.15 -6.12
C GLY A 456 17.86 -11.96 -5.39
N ILE A 457 17.89 -11.15 -4.32
CA ILE A 457 16.69 -10.64 -3.64
C ILE A 457 16.63 -9.13 -3.80
N ILE A 458 15.44 -8.56 -3.65
CA ILE A 458 15.26 -7.11 -3.67
C ILE A 458 14.80 -6.65 -2.29
N ILE A 459 15.53 -5.73 -1.70
CA ILE A 459 15.08 -5.02 -0.50
C ILE A 459 14.23 -3.85 -0.97
N GLY A 460 12.93 -3.91 -0.69
CA GLY A 460 11.95 -2.91 -1.09
C GLY A 460 11.99 -1.68 -0.17
N GLY A 461 11.69 -0.53 -0.74
CA GLY A 461 11.59 0.73 -0.03
C GLY A 461 11.02 1.80 -0.94
N SER A 462 10.72 2.94 -0.33
CA SER A 462 10.18 4.14 -0.95
C SER A 462 11.26 5.19 -1.18
N ASP A 463 12.34 5.20 -0.39
CA ASP A 463 13.26 6.34 -0.27
C ASP A 463 12.56 7.61 0.26
N ALA A 464 11.48 7.44 1.02
CA ALA A 464 10.73 8.55 1.56
C ALA A 464 11.62 9.49 2.40
N PRO A 465 11.47 10.82 2.26
CA PRO A 465 10.38 11.48 1.56
C PRO A 465 10.67 11.82 0.07
N VAL A 466 11.68 11.23 -0.59
CA VAL A 466 11.87 11.42 -2.05
C VAL A 466 10.60 11.02 -2.79
N GLU A 467 10.13 9.80 -2.53
CA GLU A 467 8.82 9.33 -2.95
C GLU A 467 7.82 9.34 -1.79
N MET A 468 6.55 9.13 -2.12
CA MET A 468 5.54 8.88 -1.11
C MET A 468 5.80 7.58 -0.38
N VAL A 469 5.66 7.61 0.95
CA VAL A 469 5.99 6.48 1.82
C VAL A 469 5.02 5.30 1.72
N ASN A 470 3.81 5.51 1.17
CA ASN A 470 2.79 4.46 1.05
C ASN A 470 3.33 3.20 0.31
N PRO A 471 3.43 2.04 0.98
CA PRO A 471 4.06 0.83 0.43
C PRO A 471 3.28 0.28 -0.75
N PHE A 472 1.96 0.49 -0.78
CA PHE A 472 1.11 0.01 -1.84
C PHE A 472 1.38 0.73 -3.17
N HIS A 473 1.99 1.92 -3.15
CA HIS A 473 2.49 2.57 -4.37
C HIS A 473 3.70 1.82 -4.93
N GLY A 474 4.62 1.37 -4.06
CA GLY A 474 5.76 0.52 -4.44
C GLY A 474 5.32 -0.87 -4.91
N LEU A 475 4.44 -1.53 -4.18
CA LEU A 475 3.88 -2.83 -4.55
C LEU A 475 3.15 -2.76 -5.91
N TYR A 476 2.38 -1.69 -6.15
CA TYR A 476 1.74 -1.44 -7.44
C TYR A 476 2.76 -1.24 -8.55
N ALA A 477 3.75 -0.35 -8.36
CA ALA A 477 4.78 -0.07 -9.35
C ALA A 477 5.62 -1.32 -9.69
N GLY A 478 5.90 -2.18 -8.71
CA GLY A 478 6.61 -3.44 -8.89
C GLY A 478 5.87 -4.41 -9.82
N VAL A 479 4.58 -4.61 -9.56
CA VAL A 479 3.73 -5.57 -10.29
C VAL A 479 3.33 -5.04 -11.66
N THR A 480 3.10 -3.73 -11.78
CA THR A 480 2.51 -3.15 -12.99
C THR A 480 3.49 -2.36 -13.85
N ARG A 481 4.54 -1.80 -13.26
CA ARG A 481 5.43 -0.80 -13.89
C ARG A 481 4.67 0.37 -14.53
N MET A 482 3.51 0.71 -13.97
CA MET A 482 2.68 1.85 -14.39
C MET A 482 2.76 2.95 -13.33
N THR A 483 2.66 4.21 -13.75
CA THR A 483 2.38 5.33 -12.84
C THR A 483 1.05 5.09 -12.15
N ARG A 484 0.78 5.81 -11.05
CA ARG A 484 -0.52 5.74 -10.37
C ARG A 484 -1.70 6.19 -11.24
N ALA A 485 -1.44 6.87 -12.36
CA ALA A 485 -2.44 7.19 -13.39
C ALA A 485 -2.69 6.04 -14.38
N GLY A 486 -2.03 4.89 -14.20
CA GLY A 486 -2.13 3.71 -15.08
C GLY A 486 -1.32 3.83 -16.36
N GLU A 487 -0.23 4.62 -16.37
CA GLU A 487 0.53 4.91 -17.60
C GLU A 487 1.98 4.40 -17.56
N PRO A 488 2.56 3.98 -18.70
CA PRO A 488 1.85 3.60 -19.92
C PRO A 488 1.06 2.30 -19.70
N GLU A 489 -0.05 2.12 -20.42
CA GLU A 489 -0.83 0.89 -20.37
C GLU A 489 0.06 -0.34 -20.64
N GLY A 490 -0.08 -1.38 -19.82
CA GLY A 490 0.77 -2.59 -19.89
C GLY A 490 2.12 -2.47 -19.15
N GLY A 491 2.55 -1.27 -18.79
CA GLY A 491 3.74 -0.99 -17.98
C GLY A 491 5.00 -0.67 -18.80
N TRP A 492 5.81 0.25 -18.27
CA TRP A 492 7.09 0.66 -18.86
C TRP A 492 8.16 -0.42 -18.65
N TYR A 493 8.76 -0.95 -19.71
CA TYR A 493 9.65 -2.14 -19.65
C TYR A 493 9.02 -3.31 -18.89
N ALA A 494 7.81 -3.72 -19.30
CA ALA A 494 6.99 -4.73 -18.63
C ALA A 494 7.68 -6.09 -18.38
N ASN A 495 8.74 -6.44 -19.12
CA ASN A 495 9.56 -7.62 -18.86
C ASN A 495 10.32 -7.57 -17.53
N GLN A 496 10.39 -6.40 -16.88
CA GLN A 496 11.02 -6.20 -15.57
C GLN A 496 10.02 -6.22 -14.40
N LYS A 497 8.74 -6.57 -14.64
CA LYS A 497 7.73 -6.71 -13.57
C LYS A 497 8.13 -7.79 -12.56
N VAL A 498 7.82 -7.54 -11.29
CA VAL A 498 7.86 -8.54 -10.22
C VAL A 498 6.49 -9.16 -10.00
N THR A 499 6.41 -10.36 -9.44
CA THR A 499 5.13 -10.95 -9.04
C THR A 499 4.64 -10.28 -7.74
N ARG A 500 3.35 -10.44 -7.41
CA ARG A 500 2.80 -9.97 -6.13
C ARG A 500 3.54 -10.57 -4.93
N GLU A 501 3.82 -11.87 -4.98
CA GLU A 501 4.59 -12.55 -3.93
C GLU A 501 5.99 -11.93 -3.77
N GLU A 502 6.73 -11.77 -4.88
CA GLU A 502 8.09 -11.20 -4.83
C GLU A 502 8.08 -9.75 -4.33
N ALA A 503 7.10 -8.95 -4.76
CA ALA A 503 6.92 -7.59 -4.28
C ALA A 503 6.61 -7.55 -2.77
N LEU A 504 5.74 -8.44 -2.28
CA LEU A 504 5.42 -8.53 -0.86
C LEU A 504 6.65 -8.99 -0.05
N ARG A 505 7.41 -9.97 -0.53
CA ARG A 505 8.67 -10.39 0.10
C ARG A 505 9.67 -9.24 0.20
N ALA A 506 9.75 -8.40 -0.83
CA ALA A 506 10.61 -7.21 -0.83
C ALA A 506 10.29 -6.22 0.29
N PHE A 507 9.02 -6.06 0.64
CA PHE A 507 8.55 -5.19 1.74
C PHE A 507 8.34 -5.95 3.07
N THR A 508 8.80 -7.19 3.18
CA THR A 508 8.69 -8.01 4.40
C THR A 508 10.00 -8.81 4.62
N ILE A 509 10.00 -10.12 4.39
CA ILE A 509 11.11 -11.00 4.76
C ILE A 509 12.46 -10.66 4.09
N TRP A 510 12.47 -10.14 2.86
CA TRP A 510 13.72 -9.72 2.22
C TRP A 510 14.28 -8.43 2.80
N ALA A 511 13.42 -7.50 3.22
CA ALA A 511 13.86 -6.33 3.96
C ALA A 511 14.40 -6.72 5.35
N ALA A 512 13.73 -7.64 6.06
CA ALA A 512 14.22 -8.18 7.33
C ALA A 512 15.59 -8.88 7.16
N TYR A 513 15.77 -9.67 6.09
CA TYR A 513 17.05 -10.28 5.75
C TYR A 513 18.14 -9.22 5.49
N GLY A 514 17.80 -8.13 4.82
CA GLY A 514 18.69 -6.98 4.63
C GLY A 514 19.13 -6.29 5.92
N GLN A 515 18.43 -6.53 7.03
CA GLN A 515 18.63 -5.95 8.37
C GLN A 515 19.22 -6.94 9.39
N PHE A 516 19.48 -8.20 9.02
CA PHE A 516 19.85 -9.29 9.95
C PHE A 516 18.75 -9.64 10.96
N GLU A 517 17.49 -9.50 10.56
CA GLU A 517 16.31 -9.64 11.43
C GLU A 517 15.29 -10.66 10.88
N GLU A 518 15.65 -11.48 9.89
CA GLU A 518 14.78 -12.48 9.26
C GLU A 518 14.29 -13.57 10.22
N ASP A 519 15.07 -13.89 11.26
CA ASP A 519 14.68 -14.85 12.31
C ASP A 519 13.76 -14.21 13.36
N LEU A 520 13.65 -12.87 13.35
CA LEU A 520 12.89 -12.09 14.32
C LEU A 520 11.53 -11.64 13.75
N LYS A 521 11.49 -11.21 12.49
CA LYS A 521 10.32 -10.60 11.83
C LYS A 521 10.33 -10.81 10.31
N GLY A 522 9.33 -10.24 9.63
CA GLY A 522 9.20 -10.28 8.16
C GLY A 522 8.36 -11.44 7.63
N SER A 523 7.93 -12.35 8.50
CA SER A 523 6.94 -13.40 8.23
C SER A 523 6.16 -13.72 9.51
N LEU A 524 4.98 -14.31 9.37
CA LEU A 524 4.14 -14.75 10.48
C LEU A 524 4.41 -16.21 10.77
N GLU A 525 5.36 -16.47 11.67
CA GLU A 525 5.78 -17.81 12.07
C GLU A 525 5.87 -17.91 13.61
N PRO A 526 5.59 -19.07 14.22
CA PRO A 526 5.73 -19.23 15.66
C PRO A 526 7.14 -18.88 16.15
N GLY A 527 7.23 -18.05 17.19
CA GLY A 527 8.47 -17.54 17.78
C GLY A 527 8.94 -16.20 17.21
N LYS A 528 8.42 -15.75 16.06
CA LYS A 528 8.68 -14.40 15.53
C LYS A 528 7.80 -13.35 16.19
N LEU A 529 8.16 -12.08 15.98
CA LEU A 529 7.38 -10.94 16.45
C LEU A 529 5.97 -10.97 15.87
N ALA A 530 4.99 -10.61 16.71
CA ALA A 530 3.61 -10.39 16.29
C ALA A 530 3.45 -9.02 15.61
N ASP A 531 4.16 -8.85 14.50
CA ASP A 531 4.14 -7.68 13.63
C ASP A 531 3.28 -8.01 12.41
N PHE A 532 2.11 -7.39 12.27
CA PHE A 532 1.18 -7.65 11.15
C PHE A 532 0.28 -6.45 10.83
N VAL A 533 -0.23 -6.43 9.61
CA VAL A 533 -1.22 -5.44 9.15
C VAL A 533 -2.46 -6.16 8.63
N VAL A 534 -3.63 -5.64 8.98
CA VAL A 534 -4.92 -6.03 8.40
C VAL A 534 -5.31 -4.99 7.37
N ILE A 535 -5.65 -5.41 6.15
CA ILE A 535 -5.93 -4.52 5.02
C ILE A 535 -7.34 -4.68 4.48
N ASP A 536 -7.84 -3.63 3.82
CA ASP A 536 -9.24 -3.51 3.38
C ASP A 536 -9.63 -4.37 2.18
N ARG A 537 -8.63 -4.90 1.45
CA ARG A 537 -8.81 -5.82 0.32
C ARG A 537 -7.60 -6.72 0.18
N ASP A 538 -7.79 -7.90 -0.40
CA ASP A 538 -6.72 -8.89 -0.54
C ASP A 538 -5.70 -8.46 -1.62
N TYR A 539 -4.50 -8.07 -1.19
CA TYR A 539 -3.39 -7.70 -2.06
C TYR A 539 -3.04 -8.78 -3.10
N MET A 540 -3.25 -10.07 -2.80
CA MET A 540 -2.90 -11.15 -3.71
C MET A 540 -3.94 -11.35 -4.83
N THR A 541 -5.17 -10.87 -4.66
CA THR A 541 -6.28 -11.18 -5.57
C THR A 541 -7.08 -9.97 -6.07
N CYS A 542 -6.98 -8.78 -5.45
CA CYS A 542 -7.67 -7.58 -5.94
C CYS A 542 -7.19 -7.18 -7.36
N PRO A 543 -7.96 -6.40 -8.15
CA PRO A 543 -7.48 -5.88 -9.42
C PRO A 543 -6.18 -5.08 -9.27
N GLU A 544 -5.27 -5.14 -10.25
CA GLU A 544 -3.94 -4.53 -10.14
C GLU A 544 -4.02 -3.01 -9.93
N GLU A 545 -4.94 -2.35 -10.62
CA GLU A 545 -5.24 -0.93 -10.51
C GLU A 545 -5.67 -0.51 -9.10
N GLU A 546 -6.26 -1.40 -8.32
CA GLU A 546 -6.69 -1.11 -6.96
C GLU A 546 -5.57 -1.25 -5.91
N ILE A 547 -4.44 -1.87 -6.25
CA ILE A 547 -3.34 -2.11 -5.29
C ILE A 547 -2.91 -0.80 -4.64
N LYS A 548 -2.70 0.26 -5.43
CA LYS A 548 -2.23 1.57 -4.94
C LYS A 548 -3.20 2.26 -3.96
N ASP A 549 -4.45 1.80 -3.90
CA ASP A 549 -5.53 2.37 -3.09
C ASP A 549 -5.83 1.54 -1.82
N ILE A 550 -5.13 0.42 -1.61
CA ILE A 550 -5.27 -0.42 -0.41
C ILE A 550 -5.08 0.43 0.85
N GLN A 551 -5.94 0.21 1.84
CA GLN A 551 -5.87 0.87 3.14
C GLN A 551 -5.53 -0.16 4.23
N ALA A 552 -4.65 0.21 5.16
CA ALA A 552 -4.52 -0.50 6.41
C ALA A 552 -5.77 -0.21 7.28
N LEU A 553 -6.39 -1.25 7.81
CA LEU A 553 -7.49 -1.18 8.77
C LEU A 553 -6.96 -1.20 10.20
N MET A 554 -5.92 -2.00 10.44
CA MET A 554 -5.28 -2.17 11.73
C MET A 554 -3.81 -2.52 11.51
N THR A 555 -2.92 -1.91 12.28
CA THR A 555 -1.49 -2.26 12.32
C THR A 555 -1.13 -2.69 13.73
N VAL A 556 -0.46 -3.84 13.84
CA VAL A 556 -0.03 -4.43 15.10
C VAL A 556 1.48 -4.57 15.10
N SER A 557 2.15 -4.04 16.11
CA SER A 557 3.60 -4.10 16.32
C SER A 557 3.89 -4.73 17.67
N GLY A 558 4.58 -5.87 17.68
CA GLY A 558 4.88 -6.63 18.90
C GLY A 558 3.62 -6.99 19.69
N GLY A 559 2.53 -7.36 19.01
CA GLY A 559 1.25 -7.69 19.66
C GLY A 559 0.42 -6.49 20.12
N GLU A 560 0.95 -5.26 20.02
CA GLU A 560 0.22 -4.04 20.35
C GLU A 560 -0.45 -3.44 19.10
N VAL A 561 -1.74 -3.12 19.18
CA VAL A 561 -2.43 -2.35 18.14
C VAL A 561 -1.94 -0.91 18.16
N VAL A 562 -1.12 -0.54 17.17
CA VAL A 562 -0.50 0.79 17.05
C VAL A 562 -1.25 1.72 16.10
N TYR A 563 -2.12 1.18 15.24
CA TYR A 563 -2.99 1.95 14.37
C TYR A 563 -4.34 1.28 14.19
N THR A 564 -5.38 2.09 14.08
CA THR A 564 -6.71 1.68 13.64
C THR A 564 -7.24 2.76 12.71
N LYS A 565 -7.73 2.36 11.53
CA LYS A 565 -8.30 3.28 10.56
C LYS A 565 -9.51 3.99 11.17
N ASP A 566 -9.51 5.31 11.11
CA ASP A 566 -10.72 6.08 11.40
C ASP A 566 -11.71 5.92 10.24
N THR A 567 -12.85 5.32 10.55
CA THR A 567 -13.98 5.09 9.64
C THR A 567 -15.18 5.94 10.05
N SER A 568 -14.98 7.09 10.70
CA SER A 568 -16.07 8.01 11.04
C SER A 568 -16.56 8.78 9.81
N GLU A 569 -15.65 9.14 8.89
CA GLU A 569 -15.95 9.83 7.64
C GLU A 569 -15.36 9.08 6.43
N PRO A 570 -16.02 9.12 5.25
CA PRO A 570 -15.45 8.51 4.07
C PRO A 570 -14.19 9.23 3.59
N THR A 571 -13.24 8.47 3.04
CA THR A 571 -12.07 9.02 2.34
C THR A 571 -12.23 8.85 0.84
N ILE A 572 -11.92 9.87 0.04
CA ILE A 572 -11.83 9.73 -1.43
C ILE A 572 -10.37 9.65 -1.79
N LEU A 573 -9.97 8.60 -2.51
CA LEU A 573 -8.63 8.45 -3.05
C LEU A 573 -8.61 8.81 -4.52
N TRP A 574 -7.66 9.66 -4.91
CA TRP A 574 -7.26 9.93 -6.27
C TRP A 574 -5.86 9.41 -6.51
N GLN A 575 -5.71 8.41 -7.38
CA GLN A 575 -4.40 7.81 -7.70
C GLN A 575 -3.61 7.41 -6.45
N GLY A 576 -4.25 6.72 -5.49
CA GLY A 576 -3.61 6.30 -4.24
C GLY A 576 -3.42 7.40 -3.19
N LYS A 577 -3.97 8.61 -3.38
CA LYS A 577 -3.85 9.72 -2.44
C LYS A 577 -5.20 10.22 -1.94
N PRO A 578 -5.34 10.55 -0.65
CA PRO A 578 -6.51 11.26 -0.16
C PRO A 578 -6.73 12.59 -0.88
N VAL A 579 -7.95 12.82 -1.34
CA VAL A 579 -8.41 14.10 -1.87
C VAL A 579 -8.53 15.09 -0.72
N THR A 580 -7.94 16.27 -0.86
CA THR A 580 -8.07 17.36 0.13
C THR A 580 -9.41 18.06 -0.03
N LEU A 581 -10.22 18.11 1.03
CA LEU A 581 -11.53 18.75 1.06
C LEU A 581 -11.47 20.08 1.82
N LEU A 582 -11.30 21.18 1.10
CA LEU A 582 -11.19 22.53 1.68
C LEU A 582 -12.55 23.18 1.94
N SER A 583 -13.59 22.75 1.23
CA SER A 583 -14.92 23.37 1.22
C SER A 583 -15.87 22.80 2.28
N GLY A 584 -15.42 21.83 3.08
CA GLY A 584 -16.19 21.17 4.14
C GLY A 584 -16.24 19.64 4.02
N ALA A 585 -16.96 19.00 4.95
CA ALA A 585 -17.11 17.55 5.01
C ALA A 585 -17.94 16.98 3.85
N LEU A 586 -17.75 15.68 3.58
CA LEU A 586 -18.57 14.95 2.61
C LEU A 586 -20.04 14.90 3.05
N ILE A 587 -20.95 14.82 2.08
CA ILE A 587 -22.37 14.61 2.35
C ILE A 587 -22.73 13.19 1.95
N GLU A 588 -23.12 12.39 2.93
CA GLU A 588 -23.60 11.04 2.72
C GLU A 588 -25.13 11.01 2.60
N GLN A 589 -25.61 10.36 1.55
CA GLN A 589 -27.00 9.99 1.37
C GLN A 589 -27.06 8.49 1.03
N PRO A 590 -28.20 7.82 1.26
CA PRO A 590 -28.34 6.41 0.89
C PRO A 590 -27.92 6.19 -0.58
N GLY A 591 -26.85 5.42 -0.79
CA GLY A 591 -26.32 5.11 -2.11
C GLY A 591 -25.49 6.21 -2.79
N THR A 592 -25.23 7.36 -2.16
CA THR A 592 -24.46 8.44 -2.81
C THR A 592 -23.62 9.25 -1.82
N ILE A 593 -22.33 9.38 -2.13
CA ILE A 593 -21.41 10.32 -1.48
C ILE A 593 -21.30 11.54 -2.39
N TYR A 594 -21.49 12.73 -1.82
CA TYR A 594 -21.26 13.99 -2.50
C TYR A 594 -20.02 14.68 -1.93
N ALA A 595 -19.22 15.28 -2.81
CA ALA A 595 -18.10 16.13 -2.45
C ALA A 595 -18.19 17.47 -3.19
N SER A 596 -17.48 18.48 -2.68
CA SER A 596 -17.35 19.77 -3.35
C SER A 596 -16.71 19.58 -4.72
N ALA A 597 -17.38 20.06 -5.77
CA ALA A 597 -16.87 19.98 -7.13
C ALA A 597 -15.51 20.66 -7.26
N SER A 598 -15.35 21.84 -6.64
CA SER A 598 -14.09 22.58 -6.67
C SER A 598 -12.95 21.83 -5.98
N ASP A 599 -13.24 21.15 -4.88
CA ASP A 599 -12.23 20.36 -4.18
C ASP A 599 -11.82 19.16 -5.05
N LEU A 600 -12.79 18.41 -5.58
CA LEU A 600 -12.50 17.29 -6.48
C LEU A 600 -11.67 17.74 -7.70
N ALA A 601 -12.12 18.78 -8.41
CA ALA A 601 -11.45 19.27 -9.59
C ALA A 601 -10.05 19.83 -9.32
N GLY A 602 -9.87 20.55 -8.21
CA GLY A 602 -8.57 21.08 -7.81
C GLY A 602 -7.54 19.99 -7.51
N ASN A 603 -7.96 18.86 -6.94
CA ASN A 603 -7.06 17.74 -6.64
C ASN A 603 -6.62 16.96 -7.89
N ILE A 604 -7.36 17.07 -9.00
CA ILE A 604 -7.08 16.33 -10.24
C ILE A 604 -6.72 17.22 -11.43
N SER A 605 -6.51 18.52 -11.17
CA SER A 605 -6.25 19.54 -12.20
C SER A 605 -7.32 19.57 -13.31
N ALA A 606 -8.59 19.33 -12.95
CA ALA A 606 -9.71 19.44 -13.88
C ALA A 606 -10.24 20.88 -13.96
N VAL A 607 -10.71 21.27 -15.13
CA VAL A 607 -11.38 22.55 -15.36
C VAL A 607 -12.86 22.42 -14.96
N LEU A 608 -13.36 23.39 -14.21
CA LEU A 608 -14.79 23.50 -13.87
C LEU A 608 -15.43 24.72 -14.52
N GLU A 609 -16.52 24.48 -15.23
CA GLU A 609 -17.39 25.53 -15.76
C GLU A 609 -18.75 25.45 -15.08
N ARG A 610 -19.21 26.57 -14.51
CA ARG A 610 -20.53 26.64 -13.85
C ARG A 610 -21.63 26.92 -14.86
N GLY A 611 -22.61 26.02 -14.91
CA GLY A 611 -23.88 26.18 -15.62
C GLY A 611 -25.03 26.58 -14.69
N GLU A 612 -26.24 26.64 -15.22
CA GLU A 612 -27.45 26.90 -14.43
C GLU A 612 -27.91 25.60 -13.74
N GLY A 613 -27.47 25.38 -12.50
CA GLY A 613 -27.80 24.17 -11.73
C GLY A 613 -26.95 22.94 -12.09
N THR A 614 -25.93 23.12 -12.94
CA THR A 614 -24.95 22.11 -13.31
C THR A 614 -23.52 22.66 -13.18
N VAL A 615 -22.55 21.75 -13.13
CA VAL A 615 -21.14 22.04 -13.41
C VAL A 615 -20.65 21.09 -14.49
N THR A 616 -19.90 21.63 -15.42
CA THR A 616 -19.15 20.82 -16.39
C THR A 616 -17.74 20.67 -15.88
N VAL A 617 -17.31 19.42 -15.66
CA VAL A 617 -15.92 19.06 -15.35
C VAL A 617 -15.24 18.56 -16.60
N THR A 618 -14.03 19.04 -16.87
CA THR A 618 -13.20 18.60 -18.01
C THR A 618 -11.81 18.23 -17.52
N CYS A 619 -11.38 17.00 -17.82
CA CYS A 619 -10.05 16.48 -17.49
C CYS A 619 -9.45 15.83 -18.73
N GLY A 620 -8.37 16.41 -19.27
CA GLY A 620 -7.81 16.00 -20.55
C GLY A 620 -8.84 16.17 -21.69
N GLU A 621 -9.10 15.09 -22.43
CA GLU A 621 -10.09 15.06 -23.52
C GLU A 621 -11.51 14.68 -23.06
N GLN A 622 -11.68 14.29 -21.79
CA GLN A 622 -12.96 13.86 -21.23
C GLN A 622 -13.69 15.01 -20.55
N SER A 623 -15.02 15.02 -20.67
CA SER A 623 -15.87 16.05 -20.05
C SER A 623 -17.21 15.48 -19.63
N ALA A 624 -17.72 15.91 -18.47
CA ALA A 624 -19.02 15.53 -17.95
C ALA A 624 -19.76 16.72 -17.36
N GLU A 625 -21.04 16.86 -17.72
CA GLU A 625 -21.95 17.81 -17.09
C GLU A 625 -22.71 17.12 -15.95
N LEU A 626 -22.62 17.68 -14.75
CA LEU A 626 -23.11 17.08 -13.51
C LEU A 626 -24.11 18.03 -12.83
N PRO A 627 -25.24 17.53 -12.31
CA PRO A 627 -26.13 18.33 -11.49
C PRO A 627 -25.45 18.71 -10.17
N VAL A 628 -25.62 19.96 -9.74
CA VAL A 628 -25.05 20.43 -8.46
C VAL A 628 -26.08 20.58 -7.37
N LYS A 629 -25.65 20.26 -6.15
CA LYS A 629 -26.34 20.59 -4.91
C LYS A 629 -25.55 21.66 -4.18
N THR A 630 -26.04 22.90 -4.17
CA THR A 630 -25.36 23.98 -3.44
C THR A 630 -25.63 23.89 -1.94
N VAL A 631 -24.56 23.76 -1.14
CA VAL A 631 -24.61 23.73 0.32
C VAL A 631 -23.64 24.78 0.86
N ASN A 632 -24.15 25.73 1.65
CA ASN A 632 -23.38 26.84 2.20
C ASN A 632 -22.56 27.65 1.15
N GLY A 633 -23.03 27.71 -0.09
CA GLY A 633 -22.38 28.42 -1.19
C GLY A 633 -21.30 27.63 -1.94
N ALA A 634 -21.03 26.38 -1.54
CA ALA A 634 -20.21 25.43 -2.28
C ALA A 634 -21.10 24.47 -3.09
N ASP A 635 -20.68 24.13 -4.31
CA ASP A 635 -21.42 23.25 -5.20
C ASP A 635 -20.94 21.81 -5.03
N TYR A 636 -21.83 20.92 -4.60
CA TYR A 636 -21.55 19.51 -4.37
C TYR A 636 -22.05 18.65 -5.53
N VAL A 637 -21.24 17.67 -5.94
CA VAL A 637 -21.55 16.71 -7.00
C VAL A 637 -21.41 15.26 -6.49
N PRO A 638 -22.15 14.30 -7.08
CA PRO A 638 -21.96 12.88 -6.76
C PRO A 638 -20.55 12.43 -7.15
N VAL A 639 -19.79 11.87 -6.20
CA VAL A 639 -18.39 11.48 -6.40
C VAL A 639 -18.25 10.45 -7.53
N ARG A 640 -19.13 9.44 -7.56
CA ARG A 640 -19.11 8.41 -8.62
C ARG A 640 -19.30 9.02 -10.00
N ALA A 641 -20.38 9.79 -10.19
CA ALA A 641 -20.70 10.42 -11.46
C ALA A 641 -19.59 11.38 -11.92
N PHE A 642 -18.92 12.06 -10.99
CA PHE A 642 -17.79 12.93 -11.29
C PHE A 642 -16.64 12.16 -11.94
N PHE A 643 -16.16 11.08 -11.31
CA PHE A 643 -14.99 10.33 -11.79
C PHE A 643 -15.32 9.44 -13.01
N GLU A 644 -16.46 8.77 -13.01
CA GLU A 644 -16.90 7.96 -14.17
C GLU A 644 -17.13 8.83 -15.41
N GLY A 645 -17.67 10.03 -15.23
CA GLY A 645 -17.87 10.99 -16.30
C GLY A 645 -16.58 11.47 -16.97
N ILE A 646 -15.43 11.33 -16.29
CA ILE A 646 -14.10 11.66 -16.85
C ILE A 646 -13.23 10.42 -17.10
N GLY A 647 -13.83 9.21 -17.15
CA GLY A 647 -13.17 7.98 -17.58
C GLY A 647 -12.47 7.18 -16.49
N TYR A 648 -12.87 7.33 -15.22
CA TYR A 648 -12.30 6.60 -14.09
C TYR A 648 -13.35 5.69 -13.42
N ALA A 649 -12.97 4.46 -13.13
CA ALA A 649 -13.74 3.55 -12.31
C ALA A 649 -13.72 3.98 -10.84
N VAL A 650 -14.85 3.76 -10.17
CA VAL A 650 -15.05 4.11 -8.77
C VAL A 650 -15.44 2.87 -7.98
N THR A 651 -14.56 2.45 -7.07
CA THR A 651 -14.79 1.32 -6.16
C THR A 651 -15.07 1.84 -4.76
N TRP A 652 -16.17 1.37 -4.15
CA TRP A 652 -16.46 1.64 -2.73
C TRP A 652 -15.93 0.48 -1.88
N CYS A 653 -15.07 0.82 -0.92
CA CYS A 653 -14.46 -0.12 0.00
C CYS A 653 -15.08 0.10 1.39
N PRO A 654 -16.09 -0.71 1.77
CA PRO A 654 -16.90 -0.45 2.96
C PRO A 654 -16.09 -0.56 4.26
N ASP A 655 -15.11 -1.45 4.32
CA ASP A 655 -14.33 -1.72 5.54
C ASP A 655 -13.46 -0.54 5.95
N SER A 656 -12.86 0.14 4.96
CA SER A 656 -12.04 1.35 5.15
C SER A 656 -12.84 2.64 4.94
N ARG A 657 -14.14 2.53 4.62
CA ARG A 657 -14.99 3.62 4.13
C ARG A 657 -14.30 4.50 3.09
N THR A 658 -13.69 3.85 2.12
CA THR A 658 -12.85 4.52 1.12
C THR A 658 -13.45 4.41 -0.28
N VAL A 659 -13.46 5.52 -1.01
CA VAL A 659 -13.74 5.58 -2.44
C VAL A 659 -12.41 5.50 -3.17
N SER A 660 -12.12 4.37 -3.82
CA SER A 660 -10.97 4.19 -4.70
C SER A 660 -11.31 4.65 -6.12
N THR A 661 -10.38 5.32 -6.77
CA THR A 661 -10.53 5.77 -8.16
C THR A 661 -9.38 5.28 -9.01
N SER A 662 -9.72 4.58 -10.08
CA SER A 662 -8.75 3.91 -10.96
C SER A 662 -9.10 4.17 -12.41
N ARG A 663 -8.11 4.32 -13.27
CA ARG A 663 -8.34 4.51 -14.71
C ARG A 663 -8.93 3.23 -15.30
N MET A 664 -9.99 3.35 -16.11
CA MET A 664 -10.53 2.21 -16.86
C MET A 664 -9.53 1.78 -17.94
N SER A 665 -9.27 0.48 -18.11
CA SER A 665 -8.37 -0.01 -19.16
C SER A 665 -8.99 0.19 -20.56
N THR A 666 -8.19 0.22 -21.63
CA THR A 666 -8.77 0.31 -22.98
C THR A 666 -9.47 -0.98 -23.40
N ALA A 667 -9.07 -2.13 -22.83
CA ALA A 667 -9.81 -3.39 -22.93
C ALA A 667 -11.21 -3.25 -22.31
N ASP A 668 -11.27 -2.59 -21.14
CA ASP A 668 -12.53 -2.21 -20.53
C ASP A 668 -13.28 -1.21 -21.39
N THR A 669 -12.72 -0.32 -22.21
CA THR A 669 -13.58 0.58 -23.02
C THR A 669 -14.49 -0.14 -24.04
N SER A 670 -14.17 -1.39 -24.42
CA SER A 670 -15.04 -2.24 -25.25
C SER A 670 -16.04 -3.07 -24.45
N GLU A 671 -15.76 -3.32 -23.17
CA GLU A 671 -16.64 -4.00 -22.21
C GLU A 671 -17.37 -3.02 -21.27
N ALA A 672 -16.95 -1.76 -21.15
CA ALA A 672 -17.46 -0.70 -20.28
C ALA A 672 -18.64 0.03 -20.93
N ALA A 673 -18.91 -0.27 -22.20
CA ALA A 673 -20.24 -0.09 -22.77
C ALA A 673 -21.22 -1.21 -22.33
N ALA A 674 -20.78 -2.17 -21.52
CA ALA A 674 -21.56 -3.32 -21.04
C ALA A 674 -21.13 -3.84 -19.65
N GLN A 675 -20.37 -3.07 -18.86
CA GLN A 675 -20.06 -3.39 -17.47
C GLN A 675 -20.97 -2.51 -16.62
N PRO A 676 -21.98 -3.11 -15.99
CA PRO A 676 -22.92 -2.35 -15.19
C PRO A 676 -22.22 -1.71 -13.97
N PRO A 677 -22.68 -0.55 -13.46
CA PRO A 677 -22.20 -0.02 -12.18
C PRO A 677 -22.26 -1.08 -11.07
N VAL A 678 -21.46 -0.94 -10.00
CA VAL A 678 -21.46 -1.84 -8.82
C VAL A 678 -22.87 -1.98 -8.19
N ASP A 679 -23.79 -1.06 -8.51
CA ASP A 679 -25.21 -1.20 -8.21
C ASP A 679 -25.94 -2.16 -9.16
N GLU A 680 -25.60 -2.31 -10.44
CA GLU A 680 -26.24 -3.31 -11.31
C GLU A 680 -25.79 -4.76 -11.04
N TYR A 681 -24.62 -5.03 -10.46
CA TYR A 681 -24.35 -6.38 -9.90
C TYR A 681 -25.21 -6.62 -8.64
N SER A 682 -25.51 -5.54 -7.90
CA SER A 682 -26.43 -5.53 -6.75
C SER A 682 -27.91 -5.45 -7.17
N PHE A 683 -28.20 -5.07 -8.41
CA PHE A 683 -29.55 -4.86 -8.98
C PHE A 683 -29.96 -6.00 -9.90
N GLN A 684 -29.03 -6.71 -10.56
CA GLN A 684 -29.29 -8.01 -11.19
C GLN A 684 -29.39 -9.15 -10.16
N LEU A 685 -28.86 -8.94 -8.95
CA LEU A 685 -29.23 -9.69 -7.75
C LEU A 685 -30.30 -8.95 -6.91
N GLY A 686 -30.75 -7.80 -7.41
CA GLY A 686 -31.68 -6.89 -6.77
C GLY A 686 -33.05 -7.51 -6.72
N ASN A 687 -33.47 -7.78 -5.48
CA ASN A 687 -34.62 -8.53 -5.05
C ASN A 687 -34.38 -10.04 -4.89
N PHE A 688 -33.53 -10.72 -5.68
CA PHE A 688 -33.32 -12.16 -5.51
C PHE A 688 -32.41 -12.53 -4.32
N ASP A 689 -31.27 -11.86 -4.14
CA ASP A 689 -30.28 -12.12 -3.06
C ASP A 689 -30.85 -11.80 -1.68
N GLY A 690 -31.43 -10.60 -1.53
CA GLY A 690 -32.10 -10.17 -0.29
C GLY A 690 -33.28 -11.07 0.07
N THR A 691 -34.03 -11.55 -0.93
CA THR A 691 -35.18 -12.43 -0.74
C THR A 691 -34.76 -13.84 -0.34
N VAL A 692 -33.75 -14.43 -0.97
CA VAL A 692 -33.26 -15.77 -0.60
C VAL A 692 -32.66 -15.76 0.82
N GLY A 693 -31.85 -14.76 1.16
CA GLY A 693 -31.31 -14.59 2.51
C GLY A 693 -32.40 -14.41 3.57
N ALA A 694 -33.31 -13.45 3.37
CA ALA A 694 -34.42 -13.20 4.30
C ALA A 694 -35.38 -14.39 4.41
N PHE A 695 -35.59 -15.14 3.33
CA PHE A 695 -36.40 -16.36 3.36
C PHE A 695 -35.70 -17.52 4.06
N CYS A 696 -34.39 -17.67 3.91
CA CYS A 696 -33.62 -18.59 4.74
C CYS A 696 -33.73 -18.23 6.23
N ASP A 697 -33.65 -16.93 6.59
CA ASP A 697 -33.80 -16.47 7.97
C ASP A 697 -35.19 -16.80 8.56
N VAL A 698 -36.29 -16.50 7.84
CA VAL A 698 -37.65 -16.79 8.36
C VAL A 698 -37.95 -18.29 8.41
N ILE A 699 -37.32 -19.10 7.56
CA ILE A 699 -37.45 -20.57 7.62
C ILE A 699 -36.62 -21.13 8.78
N MET A 700 -35.37 -20.70 8.92
CA MET A 700 -34.47 -21.10 10.01
C MET A 700 -35.05 -20.74 11.39
N THR A 701 -35.69 -19.59 11.51
CA THR A 701 -36.36 -19.16 12.76
C THR A 701 -37.68 -19.89 13.05
N GLY A 702 -38.17 -20.72 12.12
CA GLY A 702 -39.46 -21.42 12.22
C GLY A 702 -40.68 -20.51 12.05
N ALA A 703 -40.50 -19.29 11.53
CA ALA A 703 -41.61 -18.38 11.23
C ALA A 703 -42.39 -18.81 9.97
N LYS A 704 -41.73 -19.51 9.05
CA LYS A 704 -42.34 -20.18 7.89
C LYS A 704 -41.71 -21.55 7.66
N GLU A 705 -42.44 -22.45 7.02
CA GLU A 705 -41.91 -23.76 6.61
C GLU A 705 -41.53 -23.80 5.11
N LEU A 706 -42.07 -22.86 4.32
CA LEU A 706 -41.83 -22.73 2.89
C LEU A 706 -41.88 -21.26 2.44
N ALA A 707 -40.99 -20.91 1.52
CA ALA A 707 -40.98 -19.64 0.79
C ALA A 707 -40.48 -19.88 -0.64
N PHE A 708 -40.66 -18.90 -1.52
CA PHE A 708 -40.19 -19.00 -2.90
C PHE A 708 -39.46 -17.73 -3.32
N SER A 709 -38.38 -17.86 -4.09
CA SER A 709 -37.61 -16.71 -4.59
C SER A 709 -38.41 -15.89 -5.59
N ASP A 710 -37.87 -14.75 -6.01
CA ASP A 710 -38.38 -14.11 -7.21
C ASP A 710 -38.17 -15.03 -8.45
N PRO A 711 -39.03 -14.91 -9.49
CA PRO A 711 -38.81 -15.57 -10.76
C PRO A 711 -37.48 -15.17 -11.41
N PHE A 712 -36.81 -16.12 -12.06
CA PHE A 712 -35.53 -15.92 -12.77
C PHE A 712 -35.49 -16.67 -14.11
N ASP A 713 -34.64 -16.24 -15.04
CA ASP A 713 -34.56 -16.87 -16.35
C ASP A 713 -33.73 -18.18 -16.30
N PRO A 714 -34.12 -19.24 -17.04
CA PRO A 714 -33.41 -20.54 -17.00
C PRO A 714 -31.92 -20.46 -17.33
N GLU A 715 -31.49 -19.48 -18.12
CA GLU A 715 -30.10 -19.28 -18.52
C GLU A 715 -29.21 -18.89 -17.33
N ASP A 716 -29.79 -18.32 -16.27
CA ASP A 716 -29.09 -17.90 -15.04
C ASP A 716 -28.93 -19.05 -14.02
N GLU A 717 -29.54 -20.22 -14.25
CA GLU A 717 -29.48 -21.38 -13.33
C GLU A 717 -28.04 -21.72 -12.89
N PRO A 718 -27.03 -21.83 -13.78
CA PRO A 718 -25.68 -22.22 -13.37
C PRO A 718 -25.04 -21.24 -12.39
N LEU A 719 -25.32 -19.94 -12.56
CA LEU A 719 -24.82 -18.87 -11.71
C LEU A 719 -25.56 -18.87 -10.37
N LEU A 720 -26.90 -18.84 -10.41
CA LEU A 720 -27.76 -18.71 -9.22
C LEU A 720 -27.74 -19.95 -8.34
N THR A 721 -27.66 -21.16 -8.92
CA THR A 721 -27.70 -22.41 -8.14
C THR A 721 -26.52 -22.51 -7.17
N SER A 722 -25.32 -22.10 -7.61
CA SER A 722 -24.12 -22.11 -6.78
C SER A 722 -24.28 -21.22 -5.53
N TYR A 723 -24.93 -20.07 -5.70
CA TYR A 723 -25.22 -19.11 -4.65
C TYR A 723 -26.32 -19.61 -3.70
N VAL A 724 -27.46 -20.05 -4.23
CA VAL A 724 -28.59 -20.55 -3.42
C VAL A 724 -28.17 -21.76 -2.60
N ALA A 725 -27.37 -22.67 -3.17
CA ALA A 725 -26.84 -23.82 -2.47
C ALA A 725 -25.99 -23.41 -1.26
N LYS A 726 -25.06 -22.46 -1.44
CA LYS A 726 -24.20 -21.97 -0.37
C LYS A 726 -24.99 -21.29 0.76
N LYS A 727 -26.02 -20.51 0.43
CA LYS A 727 -26.89 -19.87 1.43
C LYS A 727 -27.72 -20.91 2.19
N CYS A 728 -28.42 -21.77 1.46
CA CYS A 728 -29.23 -22.85 2.05
C CYS A 728 -28.40 -23.73 3.00
N GLU A 729 -27.20 -24.12 2.60
CA GLU A 729 -26.25 -24.86 3.44
C GLU A 729 -25.91 -24.11 4.73
N GLY A 730 -25.60 -22.80 4.65
CA GLY A 730 -25.29 -21.98 5.81
C GLY A 730 -26.43 -21.83 6.84
N TYR A 731 -27.69 -21.94 6.40
CA TYR A 731 -28.88 -21.80 7.26
C TYR A 731 -29.54 -23.14 7.63
N GLY A 732 -29.05 -24.27 7.11
CA GLY A 732 -29.72 -25.57 7.27
C GLY A 732 -31.09 -25.64 6.56
N VAL A 733 -31.29 -24.82 5.54
CA VAL A 733 -32.50 -24.75 4.70
C VAL A 733 -32.26 -25.55 3.42
N LYS A 734 -33.30 -26.10 2.80
CA LYS A 734 -33.20 -26.83 1.53
C LYS A 734 -33.84 -26.04 0.39
N TYR A 735 -33.47 -26.35 -0.85
CA TYR A 735 -34.04 -25.72 -2.04
C TYR A 735 -34.48 -26.73 -3.11
N TYR A 736 -35.44 -26.33 -3.94
CA TYR A 736 -35.95 -27.05 -5.11
C TYR A 736 -36.24 -26.05 -6.23
N ILE A 737 -35.80 -26.33 -7.45
CA ILE A 737 -36.08 -25.47 -8.61
C ILE A 737 -37.41 -25.89 -9.22
N ASP A 738 -38.40 -25.02 -9.11
CA ASP A 738 -39.70 -25.20 -9.74
C ASP A 738 -39.75 -24.46 -11.08
N LYS A 739 -40.11 -25.19 -12.14
CA LYS A 739 -40.12 -24.73 -13.53
C LYS A 739 -41.52 -24.39 -14.04
N ASP A 740 -42.54 -24.59 -13.21
CA ASP A 740 -43.95 -24.42 -13.51
C ASP A 740 -44.72 -24.14 -12.21
N LEU A 741 -44.40 -23.01 -11.56
CA LEU A 741 -44.90 -22.65 -10.22
C LEU A 741 -46.41 -22.85 -10.08
N LEU A 742 -46.85 -23.42 -8.95
CA LEU A 742 -48.28 -23.54 -8.61
C LEU A 742 -48.91 -22.15 -8.40
N LEU A 743 -49.61 -21.65 -9.42
CA LEU A 743 -50.33 -20.37 -9.39
C LEU A 743 -51.80 -20.58 -9.04
N THR A 744 -52.15 -20.36 -7.78
CA THR A 744 -53.55 -20.38 -7.33
C THR A 744 -54.15 -18.97 -7.33
N LYS A 745 -55.41 -18.82 -6.91
CA LYS A 745 -56.05 -17.51 -6.67
C LYS A 745 -55.29 -16.61 -5.67
N LEU A 746 -54.32 -17.13 -4.90
CA LEU A 746 -53.43 -16.31 -4.09
C LEU A 746 -52.48 -15.42 -4.90
N PHE A 747 -52.17 -15.83 -6.15
CA PHE A 747 -51.17 -15.22 -7.01
C PHE A 747 -51.74 -14.95 -8.41
N SER A 748 -53.01 -14.60 -8.51
CA SER A 748 -53.73 -14.45 -9.79
C SER A 748 -53.15 -13.36 -10.71
N THR A 749 -52.29 -12.49 -10.19
CA THR A 749 -51.63 -11.40 -10.92
C THR A 749 -50.16 -11.70 -11.24
N VAL A 750 -49.65 -12.88 -10.89
CA VAL A 750 -48.25 -13.26 -11.15
C VAL A 750 -48.18 -13.97 -12.50
N GLU A 751 -47.40 -13.40 -13.42
CA GLU A 751 -47.05 -14.01 -14.70
C GLU A 751 -45.66 -14.66 -14.59
N MET A 752 -45.51 -15.87 -15.14
CA MET A 752 -44.29 -16.67 -15.00
C MET A 752 -43.51 -16.85 -16.30
N ASP A 753 -43.97 -16.31 -17.45
CA ASP A 753 -43.33 -16.24 -18.78
C ASP A 753 -42.07 -17.10 -19.09
N GLY A 754 -42.09 -18.41 -18.77
CA GLY A 754 -40.94 -19.32 -18.97
C GLY A 754 -39.83 -19.22 -17.92
N GLN A 755 -40.00 -18.39 -16.89
CA GLN A 755 -39.11 -18.22 -15.75
C GLN A 755 -39.26 -19.35 -14.72
N TRP A 756 -38.21 -19.57 -13.94
CA TRP A 756 -38.13 -20.57 -12.88
C TRP A 756 -38.10 -19.89 -11.51
N VAL A 757 -38.34 -20.67 -10.45
CA VAL A 757 -38.37 -20.19 -9.07
C VAL A 757 -37.67 -21.19 -8.16
N TYR A 758 -36.92 -20.72 -7.15
CA TYR A 758 -36.46 -21.59 -6.06
C TYR A 758 -37.51 -21.66 -4.97
N ILE A 759 -37.97 -22.87 -4.66
CA ILE A 759 -38.73 -23.17 -3.44
C ILE A 759 -37.72 -23.45 -2.34
N LEU A 760 -37.74 -22.64 -1.29
CA LEU A 760 -36.94 -22.79 -0.07
C LEU A 760 -37.82 -23.43 1.01
N TYR A 761 -37.33 -24.48 1.68
CA TYR A 761 -38.16 -25.25 2.61
C TYR A 761 -37.37 -25.84 3.79
N ALA A 762 -38.08 -26.05 4.89
CA ALA A 762 -37.51 -26.56 6.14
C ALA A 762 -37.22 -28.08 6.08
N ASP A 763 -38.13 -28.88 5.51
CA ASP A 763 -37.98 -30.34 5.44
C ASP A 763 -38.68 -30.96 4.22
N ASP A 764 -38.28 -32.18 3.84
CA ASP A 764 -38.75 -32.84 2.61
C ASP A 764 -40.25 -33.14 2.62
N ALA A 765 -40.89 -33.25 3.80
CA ALA A 765 -42.33 -33.43 3.92
C ALA A 765 -43.10 -32.18 3.44
N VAL A 766 -42.59 -30.98 3.73
CA VAL A 766 -43.18 -29.70 3.29
C VAL A 766 -43.10 -29.57 1.77
N LEU A 767 -41.94 -29.93 1.17
CA LEU A 767 -41.81 -29.97 -0.29
C LEU A 767 -42.77 -31.00 -0.91
N GLN A 768 -42.91 -32.17 -0.29
CA GLN A 768 -43.82 -33.21 -0.78
C GLN A 768 -45.28 -32.74 -0.77
N GLU A 769 -45.72 -32.05 0.29
CA GLU A 769 -47.08 -31.48 0.35
C GLU A 769 -47.31 -30.43 -0.74
N TYR A 770 -46.31 -29.57 -1.02
CA TYR A 770 -46.36 -28.63 -2.13
C TYR A 770 -46.54 -29.33 -3.49
N LEU A 771 -45.75 -30.38 -3.75
CA LEU A 771 -45.80 -31.14 -5.00
C LEU A 771 -47.14 -31.88 -5.17
N GLU A 772 -47.74 -32.36 -4.08
CA GLU A 772 -49.05 -33.02 -4.09
C GLU A 772 -50.18 -32.05 -4.45
N LEU A 773 -50.19 -30.83 -3.88
CA LEU A 773 -51.15 -29.79 -4.25
C LEU A 773 -51.05 -29.44 -5.74
N LYS A 774 -49.82 -29.37 -6.26
CA LYS A 774 -49.57 -29.09 -7.67
C LYS A 774 -50.03 -30.23 -8.59
N GLN A 775 -49.86 -31.47 -8.19
CA GLN A 775 -50.37 -32.61 -8.95
C GLN A 775 -51.91 -32.67 -8.92
N GLU A 776 -52.52 -32.38 -7.77
CA GLU A 776 -53.97 -32.34 -7.62
C GLU A 776 -54.62 -31.31 -8.55
N GLU A 777 -54.00 -30.13 -8.69
CA GLU A 777 -54.44 -29.12 -9.66
C GLU A 777 -54.48 -29.67 -11.09
N LYS A 778 -53.36 -30.28 -11.52
CA LYS A 778 -53.23 -30.84 -12.87
C LYS A 778 -54.28 -31.92 -13.12
N ASP A 779 -54.54 -32.77 -12.13
CA ASP A 779 -55.56 -33.83 -12.21
C ASP A 779 -56.98 -33.24 -12.29
N MET A 780 -57.28 -32.21 -11.50
CA MET A 780 -58.57 -31.51 -11.55
C MET A 780 -58.81 -30.80 -12.87
N ILE A 781 -57.77 -30.20 -13.45
CA ILE A 781 -57.83 -29.57 -14.78
C ILE A 781 -58.10 -30.64 -15.84
N ALA A 782 -57.34 -31.74 -15.82
CA ALA A 782 -57.50 -32.84 -16.77
C ALA A 782 -58.88 -33.52 -16.68
N ALA A 783 -59.44 -33.63 -15.48
CA ALA A 783 -60.76 -34.20 -15.24
C ALA A 783 -61.93 -33.22 -15.50
N GLY A 784 -61.65 -31.94 -15.78
CA GLY A 784 -62.65 -30.89 -15.97
C GLY A 784 -63.40 -30.52 -14.68
N THR A 785 -62.80 -30.79 -13.51
CA THR A 785 -63.40 -30.57 -12.18
C THR A 785 -62.80 -29.38 -11.44
N TYR A 786 -61.90 -28.61 -12.07
CA TYR A 786 -61.28 -27.39 -11.51
C TYR A 786 -62.24 -26.19 -11.47
N THR A 787 -63.34 -26.36 -10.73
CA THR A 787 -64.37 -25.35 -10.49
C THR A 787 -63.85 -24.24 -9.58
N GLU A 788 -64.54 -23.10 -9.55
CA GLU A 788 -64.20 -21.98 -8.65
C GLU A 788 -64.10 -22.41 -7.17
N LYS A 789 -64.98 -23.31 -6.72
CA LYS A 789 -64.92 -23.87 -5.37
C LYS A 789 -63.64 -24.67 -5.14
N ALA A 790 -63.19 -25.44 -6.13
CA ALA A 790 -61.96 -26.22 -6.06
C ALA A 790 -60.72 -25.30 -6.09
N GLN A 791 -60.75 -24.23 -6.88
CA GLN A 791 -59.68 -23.21 -6.90
C GLN A 791 -59.52 -22.52 -5.54
N ILE A 792 -60.63 -22.15 -4.87
CA ILE A 792 -60.61 -21.53 -3.55
C ILE A 792 -60.08 -22.51 -2.49
N ASP A 793 -60.49 -23.78 -2.54
CA ASP A 793 -60.00 -24.81 -1.63
C ASP A 793 -58.49 -25.03 -1.79
N LEU A 794 -58.02 -25.18 -3.03
CA LEU A 794 -56.60 -25.35 -3.33
C LEU A 794 -55.77 -24.13 -2.91
N ALA A 795 -56.24 -22.91 -3.23
CA ALA A 795 -55.61 -21.66 -2.80
C ALA A 795 -55.54 -21.57 -1.27
N THR A 796 -56.58 -22.00 -0.56
CA THR A 796 -56.60 -21.97 0.91
C THR A 796 -55.57 -22.93 1.51
N ARG A 797 -55.46 -24.16 0.98
CA ARG A 797 -54.46 -25.14 1.44
C ARG A 797 -53.04 -24.67 1.12
N TYR A 798 -52.80 -24.18 -0.08
CA TYR A 798 -51.50 -23.65 -0.47
C TYR A 798 -51.07 -22.43 0.37
N GLY A 799 -52.00 -21.51 0.67
CA GLY A 799 -51.71 -20.35 1.52
C GLY A 799 -51.35 -20.71 2.96
N LYS A 800 -51.96 -21.76 3.50
CA LYS A 800 -51.61 -22.29 4.82
C LYS A 800 -50.22 -22.91 4.84
N LEU A 801 -49.86 -23.66 3.80
CA LEU A 801 -48.52 -24.22 3.64
C LEU A 801 -47.44 -23.12 3.60
N MET A 802 -47.76 -21.97 3.00
CA MET A 802 -46.89 -20.78 2.98
C MET A 802 -46.88 -19.97 4.30
N GLY A 803 -47.63 -20.39 5.31
CA GLY A 803 -47.72 -19.72 6.61
C GLY A 803 -48.58 -18.46 6.62
N TYR A 804 -49.47 -18.24 5.64
CA TYR A 804 -50.39 -17.10 5.67
C TYR A 804 -51.57 -17.32 6.64
N SER A 805 -52.02 -16.25 7.29
CA SER A 805 -53.22 -16.29 8.13
C SER A 805 -54.50 -16.47 7.30
N ASP A 806 -55.53 -17.08 7.88
CA ASP A 806 -56.85 -17.24 7.23
C ASP A 806 -57.42 -15.89 6.73
N ALA A 807 -57.15 -14.79 7.45
CA ALA A 807 -57.58 -13.45 7.06
C ALA A 807 -56.85 -12.94 5.80
N HIS A 808 -55.53 -13.19 5.69
CA HIS A 808 -54.76 -12.84 4.51
C HIS A 808 -55.19 -13.67 3.30
N ILE A 809 -55.34 -14.98 3.48
CA ILE A 809 -55.81 -15.91 2.44
C ILE A 809 -57.18 -15.47 1.90
N ALA A 810 -58.14 -15.17 2.78
CA ALA A 810 -59.46 -14.72 2.38
C ALA A 810 -59.44 -13.39 1.63
N ALA A 811 -58.57 -12.44 2.04
CA ALA A 811 -58.42 -11.15 1.37
C ALA A 811 -57.81 -11.30 -0.03
N SER A 812 -56.75 -12.12 -0.16
CA SER A 812 -56.09 -12.37 -1.45
C SER A 812 -57.02 -13.06 -2.44
N ILE A 813 -57.79 -14.06 -1.98
CA ILE A 813 -58.78 -14.75 -2.82
C ILE A 813 -59.93 -13.81 -3.26
N ALA A 814 -60.30 -12.82 -2.44
CA ALA A 814 -61.38 -11.88 -2.76
C ALA A 814 -60.94 -10.73 -3.68
N GLY A 815 -59.64 -10.42 -3.73
CA GLY A 815 -59.03 -9.42 -4.62
C GLY A 815 -58.60 -9.95 -5.98
N ALA A 816 -58.49 -11.28 -6.11
CA ALA A 816 -58.22 -12.04 -7.33
C ALA A 816 -59.50 -12.32 -8.14
#